data_AF-A0A8R1W063-F1
#
_entry.id   AF-A0A8R1W063-F1
#
_cell.length_a   1.000
_cell.length_b   1.000
_cell.length_c   1.000
_cell.angle_alpha   90.00
_cell.angle_beta   90.00
_cell.angle_gamma   90.00
#
_symmetry.space_group_name_H-M   'P 1'
#
loop_
_entity.id
_entity.type
_entity.pdbx_description
1 polymer ?
#
loop_
_entity_poly.entity_id
_entity_poly.type
_entity_poly.pdbx_seq_one_letter_code
_entity_poly.pdbx_strand_id
1 'polypeptide(L)'
;MIWLLFKSCSRNKKSKKIKSLENYTKVNNSKEIIKELLPKLDVFNDLEACNDNVFVTDKYFAYLSIFDPYNEFKELTPEITAVANQVIIENYDAVTSQIDNLEAIIEDSVVIYSRFSRVTEKHLKTLQCPFTWNFEPEVWKKNIVNRIEKKYGKYNMNISSVRFSFEKYISNLITSCGLFKTNKVDRAHDKLINIWEWLDKLDDKNEPTYLAIRDGLKHIVMSTLCHILFIVNRAQCQQLFEMITRFNSLDSKSRAAVNALHSAVCLEIGGKSMHNVVQYAKTACELDPDTVQWNYYLSIAMTAQRQYLNTNISCPTEDEFDSIQQAVLLSNEPNPYFNFHRMHLMTNKILYHCYHDNNKSKSNENENALEKIKKDFVNIIELIKDIIRMEPEDPHLVVKCAKSMMTLPYLTQDDIFLIKQIISIAVNMAFHDFTVIRAIQKSIAIFRELVYTCIEMNKNTSHLKNTNIENHVKDKEVDLLENDLILIMEKYEKGSKPVIDLINLFEKYDGNCRWKIMAQICSYSILFKESSNLLAGVEQFMMLMNEKSIANSDIITKHRSIFVKDQSKVFNLAELVCNEIKLAITLGRIENQDQTEFYLDQLTKIMDVCQLKPKKVNPSFKFEIIGCNEKENQNHVSKQNDAVNQQNDLQDTKQIVLKNSTKQRRSKYTSNNHHVRAPKSKPRRRHHRYD
;
A
#
# COMPACT_ATOMS: atom_id res chain seq x y z
N MET A 1 -35.72 12.54 -42.19
CA MET A 1 -34.52 13.08 -42.86
C MET A 1 -33.23 12.57 -42.21
N ILE A 2 -33.08 12.63 -40.88
CA ILE A 2 -31.96 12.02 -40.13
C ILE A 2 -31.78 10.54 -40.49
N TRP A 3 -32.86 9.75 -40.47
CA TRP A 3 -32.84 8.33 -40.87
C TRP A 3 -32.27 8.05 -42.28
N LEU A 4 -32.42 8.99 -43.23
CA LEU A 4 -31.86 8.84 -44.58
C LEU A 4 -30.35 9.09 -44.61
N LEU A 5 -29.84 10.00 -43.77
CA LEU A 5 -28.40 10.27 -43.61
C LEU A 5 -27.66 9.05 -43.02
N PHE A 6 -28.33 8.30 -42.13
CA PHE A 6 -27.80 7.10 -41.49
C PHE A 6 -27.74 5.89 -42.45
N LYS A 7 -28.60 5.84 -43.47
CA LYS A 7 -28.75 4.67 -44.37
C LYS A 7 -27.89 4.75 -45.64
N SER A 8 -27.43 5.93 -46.05
CA SER A 8 -26.79 6.15 -47.36
C SER A 8 -25.31 5.77 -47.46
N CYS A 9 -24.67 5.29 -46.40
CA CYS A 9 -23.28 4.80 -46.42
C CYS A 9 -23.13 3.27 -46.57
N SER A 10 -24.22 2.49 -46.56
CA SER A 10 -24.15 1.02 -46.72
C SER A 10 -24.21 0.53 -48.18
N ARG A 11 -24.24 1.44 -49.16
CA ARG A 11 -24.30 1.08 -50.59
C ARG A 11 -22.93 0.77 -51.17
N ASN A 12 -22.34 -0.34 -50.73
CA ASN A 12 -21.50 -1.20 -51.57
C ASN A 12 -21.15 -2.49 -50.81
N LYS A 13 -22.05 -3.48 -50.87
CA LYS A 13 -21.66 -4.89 -51.02
C LYS A 13 -22.87 -5.77 -51.35
N LYS A 14 -22.71 -6.53 -52.43
CA LYS A 14 -23.46 -7.77 -52.67
C LYS A 14 -23.43 -8.62 -51.41
N SER A 15 -24.59 -9.12 -51.01
CA SER A 15 -24.79 -10.02 -49.88
C SER A 15 -23.93 -11.28 -50.03
N LYS A 16 -22.69 -11.25 -49.53
CA LYS A 16 -22.01 -12.46 -49.10
C LYS A 16 -22.58 -12.79 -47.73
N LYS A 17 -23.40 -13.85 -47.66
CA LYS A 17 -23.70 -14.55 -46.41
C LYS A 17 -22.38 -14.68 -45.66
N ILE A 18 -22.26 -13.94 -44.56
CA ILE A 18 -21.22 -14.18 -43.57
C ILE A 18 -21.54 -15.58 -43.05
N LYS A 19 -20.75 -16.57 -43.46
CA LYS A 19 -20.68 -17.82 -42.71
C LYS A 19 -20.25 -17.40 -41.31
N SER A 20 -21.17 -17.54 -40.35
CA SER A 20 -20.83 -17.54 -38.94
C SER A 20 -19.61 -18.44 -38.79
N LEU A 21 -18.56 -17.93 -38.15
CA LEU A 21 -17.50 -18.80 -37.63
C LEU A 21 -18.10 -19.49 -36.39
N GLU A 22 -19.09 -20.35 -36.64
CA GLU A 22 -19.62 -21.32 -35.70
C GLU A 22 -18.55 -22.39 -35.51
N ASN A 23 -17.75 -22.23 -34.47
CA ASN A 23 -16.92 -23.30 -33.93
C ASN A 23 -16.90 -23.24 -32.39
N TYR A 24 -18.04 -22.93 -31.77
CA TYR A 24 -18.22 -23.01 -30.32
C TYR A 24 -19.55 -23.66 -29.95
N THR A 25 -19.76 -24.88 -30.46
CA THR A 25 -20.69 -25.84 -29.87
C THR A 25 -19.90 -26.82 -29.00
N LYS A 26 -19.44 -26.35 -27.83
CA LYS A 26 -19.43 -27.21 -26.64
C LYS A 26 -20.55 -26.67 -25.76
N VAL A 27 -21.64 -27.43 -25.75
CA VAL A 27 -22.83 -27.18 -24.94
C VAL A 27 -22.42 -27.35 -23.48
N ASN A 28 -21.88 -26.31 -22.85
CA ASN A 28 -21.76 -26.26 -21.40
C ASN A 28 -23.08 -25.71 -20.86
N ASN A 29 -23.94 -26.59 -20.33
CA ASN A 29 -25.10 -26.14 -19.59
C ASN A 29 -24.65 -25.48 -18.27
N SER A 30 -25.49 -24.62 -17.66
CA SER A 30 -25.15 -23.91 -16.42
C SER A 30 -24.73 -24.87 -15.29
N LYS A 31 -25.30 -26.08 -15.25
CA LYS A 31 -24.98 -27.11 -14.24
C LYS A 31 -23.53 -27.58 -14.32
N GLU A 32 -22.96 -27.77 -15.50
CA GLU A 32 -21.56 -28.17 -15.67
C GLU A 32 -20.60 -27.06 -15.24
N ILE A 33 -20.90 -25.82 -15.60
CA ILE A 33 -20.10 -24.65 -15.19
C ILE A 33 -20.11 -24.50 -13.66
N ILE A 34 -21.27 -24.64 -13.04
CA ILE A 34 -21.42 -24.61 -11.58
C ILE A 34 -20.61 -25.74 -10.94
N LYS A 35 -20.71 -26.97 -11.47
CA LYS A 35 -19.91 -28.12 -11.00
C LYS A 35 -18.41 -27.91 -11.13
N GLU A 36 -17.95 -27.16 -12.12
CA GLU A 36 -16.53 -26.85 -12.29
C GLU A 36 -16.05 -25.73 -11.36
N LEU A 37 -16.87 -24.69 -11.16
CA LEU A 37 -16.45 -23.47 -10.46
C LEU A 37 -16.62 -23.56 -8.95
N LEU A 38 -17.75 -24.08 -8.45
CA LEU A 38 -18.04 -24.04 -7.01
C LEU A 38 -17.06 -24.84 -6.15
N PRO A 39 -16.55 -26.03 -6.56
CA PRO A 39 -15.55 -26.75 -5.77
C PRO A 39 -14.25 -25.97 -5.57
N LYS A 40 -13.98 -24.97 -6.42
CA LYS A 40 -12.78 -24.13 -6.28
C LYS A 40 -12.84 -23.22 -5.04
N LEU A 41 -14.00 -23.09 -4.40
CA LEU A 41 -14.23 -22.35 -3.16
C LEU A 41 -14.12 -23.22 -1.90
N ASP A 42 -13.93 -24.54 -2.03
CA ASP A 42 -13.76 -25.47 -0.90
C ASP A 42 -12.35 -25.39 -0.30
N VAL A 43 -11.97 -24.20 0.20
CA VAL A 43 -10.68 -23.93 0.88
C VAL A 43 -10.86 -23.92 2.41
N PHE A 44 -11.92 -24.58 2.88
CA PHE A 44 -12.45 -24.44 4.24
C PHE A 44 -11.51 -24.87 5.36
N ASN A 45 -10.77 -25.96 5.17
CA ASN A 45 -9.84 -26.47 6.17
C ASN A 45 -8.75 -25.44 6.51
N ASP A 46 -8.50 -24.47 5.62
CA ASP A 46 -7.49 -23.44 5.82
C ASP A 46 -8.03 -22.16 6.51
N LEU A 47 -9.36 -21.94 6.48
CA LEU A 47 -10.02 -20.77 7.07
C LEU A 47 -10.34 -20.95 8.56
N GLU A 48 -10.66 -22.17 9.01
CA GLU A 48 -10.88 -22.45 10.45
C GLU A 48 -9.66 -22.09 11.31
N ALA A 49 -8.45 -22.25 10.77
CA ALA A 49 -7.20 -21.85 11.41
C ALA A 49 -7.00 -20.33 11.52
N CYS A 50 -7.84 -19.52 10.86
CA CYS A 50 -7.71 -18.06 10.77
C CYS A 50 -8.75 -17.30 11.63
N ASN A 51 -9.70 -17.98 12.27
CA ASN A 51 -10.93 -17.37 12.80
C ASN A 51 -10.78 -16.38 13.97
N ASP A 52 -9.61 -16.33 14.61
CA ASP A 52 -9.42 -15.49 15.81
C ASP A 52 -8.88 -14.09 15.51
N ASN A 53 -8.34 -13.82 14.31
CA ASN A 53 -7.73 -12.52 13.97
C ASN A 53 -8.17 -12.00 12.59
N VAL A 54 -8.59 -10.73 12.52
CA VAL A 54 -8.95 -10.04 11.27
C VAL A 54 -7.70 -9.37 10.68
N PHE A 55 -7.20 -9.88 9.56
CA PHE A 55 -6.06 -9.29 8.84
C PHE A 55 -6.54 -8.53 7.60
N VAL A 56 -6.16 -7.25 7.53
CA VAL A 56 -6.39 -6.41 6.34
C VAL A 56 -5.04 -6.01 5.76
N THR A 57 -4.89 -6.19 4.46
CA THR A 57 -3.67 -5.88 3.70
C THR A 57 -4.00 -4.98 2.51
N ASP A 58 -2.98 -4.40 1.89
CA ASP A 58 -3.11 -3.54 0.69
C ASP A 58 -3.87 -4.24 -0.45
N LYS A 59 -3.79 -5.58 -0.51
CA LYS A 59 -4.48 -6.39 -1.52
C LYS A 59 -6.00 -6.23 -1.44
N TYR A 60 -6.56 -6.10 -0.24
CA TYR A 60 -8.00 -5.90 -0.04
C TYR A 60 -8.48 -4.64 -0.75
N PHE A 61 -7.76 -3.53 -0.58
CA PHE A 61 -8.05 -2.26 -1.25
C PHE A 61 -7.84 -2.34 -2.76
N ALA A 62 -6.81 -3.06 -3.22
CA ALA A 62 -6.59 -3.27 -4.65
C ALA A 62 -7.76 -4.02 -5.30
N TYR A 63 -8.30 -5.07 -4.66
CA TYR A 63 -9.43 -5.83 -5.19
C TYR A 63 -10.76 -5.10 -5.11
N LEU A 64 -10.90 -4.16 -4.19
CA LEU A 64 -12.04 -3.26 -4.08
C LEU A 64 -11.88 -1.99 -4.91
N SER A 65 -10.75 -1.74 -5.57
CA SER A 65 -10.62 -0.56 -6.42
C SER A 65 -11.69 -0.55 -7.52
N ILE A 66 -12.24 0.64 -7.81
CA ILE A 66 -13.14 0.86 -8.96
C ILE A 66 -12.37 0.58 -10.26
N PHE A 67 -11.04 0.71 -10.23
CA PHE A 67 -10.15 0.28 -11.29
C PHE A 67 -9.83 -1.22 -11.13
N ASP A 68 -10.18 -2.05 -12.12
CA ASP A 68 -9.89 -3.51 -12.06
C ASP A 68 -8.37 -3.71 -11.89
N PRO A 69 -7.90 -4.32 -10.77
CA PRO A 69 -6.48 -4.57 -10.53
C PRO A 69 -5.89 -5.59 -11.52
N TYR A 70 -6.73 -6.35 -12.21
CA TYR A 70 -6.35 -7.26 -13.30
C TYR A 70 -6.56 -6.66 -14.69
N ASN A 71 -6.63 -5.33 -14.81
CA ASN A 71 -6.35 -4.71 -16.09
C ASN A 71 -4.92 -5.11 -16.49
N GLU A 72 -4.80 -5.88 -17.58
CA GLU A 72 -3.54 -6.38 -18.16
C GLU A 72 -2.55 -5.25 -18.60
N PHE A 73 -2.84 -3.99 -18.26
CA PHE A 73 -2.04 -2.81 -18.58
C PHE A 73 -1.91 -1.93 -17.32
N LYS A 74 -0.92 -2.28 -16.49
CA LYS A 74 -0.61 -1.73 -15.16
C LYS A 74 -0.04 -0.29 -15.17
N GLU A 75 -0.47 0.56 -16.11
CA GLU A 75 0.08 1.91 -16.35
C GLU A 75 -0.91 3.05 -16.06
N LEU A 76 -1.83 2.89 -15.11
CA LEU A 76 -2.80 3.95 -14.77
C LEU A 76 -2.66 4.52 -13.35
N THR A 77 -1.64 4.11 -12.60
CA THR A 77 -1.24 4.75 -11.35
C THR A 77 0.17 5.30 -11.52
N PRO A 78 0.40 6.62 -11.38
CA PRO A 78 1.76 7.13 -11.25
C PRO A 78 2.37 6.53 -9.98
N GLU A 79 3.59 6.01 -10.07
CA GLU A 79 4.43 5.82 -8.88
C GLU A 79 4.74 7.21 -8.32
N ILE A 80 4.02 7.60 -7.27
CA ILE A 80 4.38 8.80 -6.51
C ILE A 80 5.59 8.43 -5.66
N THR A 81 6.78 8.73 -6.16
CA THR A 81 7.99 8.78 -5.32
C THR A 81 7.78 9.85 -4.26
N ALA A 82 7.99 9.47 -3.01
CA ALA A 82 7.85 10.29 -1.82
C ALA A 82 8.71 11.56 -1.91
N VAL A 83 8.13 12.66 -2.37
CA VAL A 83 8.54 14.01 -1.98
C VAL A 83 7.25 14.80 -1.74
N ALA A 84 6.98 15.04 -0.46
CA ALA A 84 5.94 15.92 0.00
C ALA A 84 6.19 17.32 -0.57
N ASN A 85 5.45 17.70 -1.61
CA ASN A 85 5.19 19.09 -1.91
C ASN A 85 3.69 19.31 -1.74
N GLN A 86 3.36 20.02 -0.67
CA GLN A 86 2.09 20.73 -0.50
C GLN A 86 1.88 21.58 -1.76
N VAL A 87 1.05 21.08 -2.69
CA VAL A 87 0.59 21.89 -3.81
C VAL A 87 -0.46 22.83 -3.23
N ILE A 88 -0.02 24.05 -3.00
CA ILE A 88 -0.87 25.21 -2.77
C ILE A 88 -1.83 25.29 -3.95
N ILE A 89 -3.13 25.29 -3.64
CA ILE A 89 -4.20 25.55 -4.59
C ILE A 89 -4.00 26.98 -5.09
N GLU A 90 -3.46 27.14 -6.30
CA GLU A 90 -3.45 28.43 -6.98
C GLU A 90 -4.83 28.69 -7.61
N ASN A 91 -5.35 29.88 -7.34
CA ASN A 91 -6.70 30.36 -7.62
C ASN A 91 -7.12 30.31 -9.11
N TYR A 92 -8.21 29.59 -9.37
CA TYR A 92 -9.51 29.96 -9.96
C TYR A 92 -9.71 31.01 -11.09
N ASP A 93 -8.74 31.81 -11.55
CA ASP A 93 -9.03 32.87 -12.54
C ASP A 93 -8.51 32.61 -13.98
N ALA A 94 -7.67 31.59 -14.17
CA ALA A 94 -7.02 31.35 -15.47
C ALA A 94 -7.87 30.59 -16.50
N VAL A 95 -8.91 29.87 -16.06
CA VAL A 95 -9.77 29.05 -16.96
C VAL A 95 -10.97 29.85 -17.47
N THR A 96 -11.48 30.80 -16.69
CA THR A 96 -12.54 31.73 -17.10
C THR A 96 -12.01 32.72 -18.14
N SER A 97 -10.80 33.25 -17.93
CA SER A 97 -10.17 34.21 -18.86
C SER A 97 -9.76 33.62 -20.22
N GLN A 98 -9.66 32.29 -20.37
CA GLN A 98 -9.47 31.65 -21.68
C GLN A 98 -10.79 31.44 -22.45
N ILE A 99 -11.92 31.37 -21.75
CA ILE A 99 -13.24 31.30 -22.36
C ILE A 99 -13.66 32.70 -22.83
N ASP A 100 -13.40 33.73 -22.01
CA ASP A 100 -13.70 35.13 -22.34
C ASP A 100 -12.82 35.66 -23.50
N ASN A 101 -11.57 35.20 -23.61
CA ASN A 101 -10.69 35.57 -24.74
C ASN A 101 -11.07 34.91 -26.08
N LEU A 102 -11.83 33.80 -26.05
CA LEU A 102 -12.42 33.21 -27.26
C LEU A 102 -13.71 33.93 -27.66
N GLU A 103 -14.44 34.53 -26.71
CA GLU A 103 -15.60 35.37 -26.97
C GLU A 103 -15.22 36.71 -27.62
N ALA A 104 -14.12 37.34 -27.20
CA ALA A 104 -13.61 38.58 -27.80
C ALA A 104 -13.20 38.43 -29.28
N ILE A 105 -12.88 37.21 -29.73
CA ILE A 105 -12.56 36.92 -31.14
C ILE A 105 -13.83 36.62 -31.97
N ILE A 106 -14.97 36.37 -31.32
CA ILE A 106 -16.23 36.03 -31.98
C ILE A 106 -17.14 37.26 -32.17
N GLU A 107 -17.05 38.26 -31.29
CA GLU A 107 -17.87 39.48 -31.38
C GLU A 107 -17.53 40.40 -32.56
N ASP A 108 -16.33 40.29 -33.16
CA ASP A 108 -15.95 41.03 -34.37
C ASP A 108 -16.43 40.38 -35.69
N SER A 109 -17.32 39.38 -35.62
CA SER A 109 -17.91 38.71 -36.78
C SER A 109 -19.42 38.91 -36.93
N VAL A 110 -19.92 40.09 -36.57
CA VAL A 110 -21.24 40.55 -37.04
C VAL A 110 -21.14 41.01 -38.49
N VAL A 111 -21.07 40.06 -39.43
CA VAL A 111 -21.30 40.32 -40.85
C VAL A 111 -22.11 39.19 -41.48
N ILE A 112 -23.42 39.45 -41.58
CA ILE A 112 -24.32 39.20 -42.72
C ILE A 112 -24.46 37.74 -43.22
N TYR A 113 -25.69 37.24 -43.11
CA TYR A 113 -26.24 36.11 -43.87
C TYR A 113 -25.76 36.08 -45.33
N SER A 114 -24.82 35.18 -45.67
CA SER A 114 -24.80 34.48 -46.97
C SER A 114 -23.72 33.38 -47.02
N ARG A 115 -24.11 32.24 -47.63
CA ARG A 115 -23.30 31.12 -48.17
C ARG A 115 -22.80 30.06 -47.18
N PHE A 116 -23.45 28.89 -47.28
CA PHE A 116 -22.97 27.55 -46.91
C PHE A 116 -21.43 27.44 -46.80
N SER A 117 -20.90 27.71 -45.61
CA SER A 117 -19.50 27.43 -45.32
C SER A 117 -19.38 25.92 -45.06
N ARG A 118 -18.46 25.27 -45.78
CA ARG A 118 -18.17 23.85 -45.57
C ARG A 118 -17.79 23.61 -44.10
N VAL A 119 -18.31 22.57 -43.47
CA VAL A 119 -17.87 22.14 -42.12
C VAL A 119 -16.35 22.05 -42.12
N THR A 120 -15.74 22.64 -41.09
CA THR A 120 -14.29 22.67 -40.89
C THR A 120 -13.97 21.98 -39.57
N GLU A 121 -12.71 21.66 -39.32
CA GLU A 121 -12.29 21.10 -38.04
C GLU A 121 -12.60 22.04 -36.86
N LYS A 122 -12.56 23.36 -37.07
CA LYS A 122 -12.96 24.35 -36.04
C LYS A 122 -14.44 24.20 -35.69
N HIS A 123 -15.30 23.99 -36.68
CA HIS A 123 -16.72 23.72 -36.46
C HIS A 123 -16.94 22.41 -35.69
N LEU A 124 -16.19 21.36 -35.99
CA LEU A 124 -16.32 20.08 -35.27
C LEU A 124 -15.89 20.15 -33.80
N LYS A 125 -14.96 21.05 -33.46
CA LYS A 125 -14.49 21.25 -32.08
C LYS A 125 -15.54 21.86 -31.15
N THR A 126 -16.60 22.48 -31.69
CA THR A 126 -17.68 23.06 -30.87
C THR A 126 -18.72 22.02 -30.42
N LEU A 127 -18.73 20.84 -31.03
CA LEU A 127 -19.63 19.73 -30.69
C LEU A 127 -19.19 19.06 -29.39
N GLN A 128 -20.12 18.54 -28.59
CA GLN A 128 -19.80 17.82 -27.35
C GLN A 128 -19.85 16.30 -27.57
N CYS A 129 -18.68 15.66 -27.63
CA CYS A 129 -18.55 14.21 -27.82
C CYS A 129 -17.14 13.72 -27.41
N PRO A 130 -16.90 12.39 -27.35
CA PRO A 130 -15.59 11.87 -26.95
C PRO A 130 -14.40 12.34 -27.79
N PHE A 131 -14.61 12.82 -29.02
CA PHE A 131 -13.52 13.37 -29.84
C PHE A 131 -13.14 14.82 -29.49
N THR A 132 -14.00 15.55 -28.80
CA THR A 132 -13.77 16.95 -28.37
C THR A 132 -13.48 17.08 -26.88
N TRP A 133 -13.65 16.01 -26.12
CA TRP A 133 -13.31 15.91 -24.69
C TRP A 133 -11.81 15.78 -24.39
N ASN A 134 -10.94 16.00 -25.39
CA ASN A 134 -9.48 16.13 -25.22
C ASN A 134 -8.79 14.95 -24.49
N PHE A 135 -9.24 13.72 -24.72
CA PHE A 135 -8.56 12.53 -24.20
C PHE A 135 -7.18 12.32 -24.83
N GLU A 136 -6.23 11.78 -24.06
CA GLU A 136 -4.88 11.50 -24.53
C GLU A 136 -4.89 10.52 -25.73
N PRO A 137 -4.08 10.75 -26.78
CA PRO A 137 -4.03 9.86 -27.95
C PRO A 137 -3.72 8.39 -27.62
N GLU A 138 -2.90 8.16 -26.58
CA GLU A 138 -2.46 6.83 -26.15
C GLU A 138 -3.60 5.97 -25.61
N VAL A 139 -4.65 6.58 -25.04
CA VAL A 139 -5.86 5.86 -24.57
C VAL A 139 -6.45 5.01 -25.68
N TRP A 140 -6.50 5.57 -26.90
CA TRP A 140 -7.13 4.93 -28.05
C TRP A 140 -6.25 3.85 -28.67
N LYS A 141 -4.91 3.95 -28.52
CA LYS A 141 -3.94 2.98 -29.04
C LYS A 141 -3.90 1.68 -28.23
N LYS A 142 -4.18 1.73 -26.92
CA LYS A 142 -4.12 0.59 -25.99
C LYS A 142 -5.26 -0.44 -26.13
N ASN A 143 -5.83 -0.58 -27.33
CA ASN A 143 -6.95 -1.49 -27.64
C ASN A 143 -8.14 -1.36 -26.66
N ILE A 144 -8.63 -0.13 -26.51
CA ILE A 144 -9.77 0.23 -25.66
C ILE A 144 -11.02 -0.62 -25.94
N VAL A 145 -11.24 -1.02 -27.19
CA VAL A 145 -12.38 -1.86 -27.60
C VAL A 145 -12.35 -3.20 -26.84
N ASN A 146 -11.21 -3.89 -26.86
CA ASN A 146 -11.08 -5.15 -26.13
C ASN A 146 -11.24 -4.96 -24.62
N ARG A 147 -10.81 -3.82 -24.06
CA ARG A 147 -11.00 -3.51 -22.63
C ARG A 147 -12.48 -3.40 -22.27
N ILE A 148 -13.23 -2.63 -23.04
CA ILE A 148 -14.67 -2.44 -22.85
C ILE A 148 -15.43 -3.76 -23.06
N GLU A 149 -15.10 -4.52 -24.11
CA GLU A 149 -15.69 -5.84 -24.37
C GLU A 149 -15.42 -6.84 -23.24
N LYS A 150 -14.21 -6.87 -22.69
CA LYS A 150 -13.86 -7.73 -21.55
C LYS A 150 -14.59 -7.31 -20.26
N LYS A 151 -14.87 -6.02 -20.06
CA LYS A 151 -15.50 -5.47 -18.84
C LYS A 151 -17.02 -5.66 -18.83
N TYR A 152 -17.68 -5.30 -19.93
CA TYR A 152 -19.15 -5.29 -20.02
C TYR A 152 -19.73 -6.58 -20.61
N GLY A 153 -18.95 -7.32 -21.40
CA GLY A 153 -19.44 -8.55 -22.00
C GLY A 153 -20.51 -8.36 -23.06
N LYS A 154 -21.02 -9.47 -23.57
CA LYS A 154 -22.09 -9.43 -24.58
C LYS A 154 -23.39 -8.96 -23.95
N TYR A 155 -23.66 -9.33 -22.70
CA TYR A 155 -24.88 -9.00 -21.98
C TYR A 155 -25.06 -7.48 -21.84
N ASN A 156 -24.11 -6.78 -21.19
CA ASN A 156 -24.24 -5.33 -20.95
C ASN A 156 -23.90 -4.47 -22.17
N MET A 157 -23.40 -5.05 -23.26
CA MET A 157 -23.25 -4.34 -24.54
C MET A 157 -24.44 -4.57 -25.49
N ASN A 158 -25.40 -5.44 -25.15
CA ASN A 158 -26.50 -5.78 -26.02
C ASN A 158 -27.60 -4.70 -26.03
N ILE A 159 -27.56 -3.86 -27.06
CA ILE A 159 -28.57 -2.83 -27.36
C ILE A 159 -29.78 -3.34 -28.14
N SER A 160 -29.97 -4.67 -28.25
CA SER A 160 -31.22 -5.25 -28.74
C SER A 160 -32.34 -5.21 -27.69
N SER A 161 -31.97 -4.94 -26.43
CA SER A 161 -32.88 -4.82 -25.30
C SER A 161 -33.74 -3.55 -25.41
N VAL A 162 -34.99 -3.66 -24.97
CA VAL A 162 -35.98 -2.59 -25.02
C VAL A 162 -35.89 -1.58 -23.89
N ARG A 163 -34.99 -1.78 -22.92
CA ARG A 163 -34.81 -0.92 -21.74
C ARG A 163 -33.51 -0.13 -21.84
N PHE A 164 -33.56 1.16 -21.55
CA PHE A 164 -32.35 1.99 -21.52
C PHE A 164 -31.40 1.57 -20.39
N SER A 165 -30.10 1.64 -20.64
CA SER A 165 -29.06 1.55 -19.60
C SER A 165 -27.85 2.36 -20.05
N PHE A 166 -27.25 3.05 -19.10
CA PHE A 166 -26.05 3.85 -19.35
C PHE A 166 -24.86 2.98 -19.73
N GLU A 167 -24.70 1.80 -19.11
CA GLU A 167 -23.64 0.83 -19.43
C GLU A 167 -23.70 0.43 -20.91
N LYS A 168 -24.91 0.11 -21.41
CA LYS A 168 -25.13 -0.22 -22.83
C LYS A 168 -24.75 0.96 -23.72
N TYR A 169 -25.18 2.17 -23.38
CA TYR A 169 -24.90 3.36 -24.16
C TYR A 169 -23.40 3.70 -24.20
N ILE A 170 -22.76 3.83 -23.02
CA ILE A 170 -21.37 4.22 -22.85
C ILE A 170 -20.43 3.19 -23.49
N SER A 171 -20.65 1.89 -23.24
CA SER A 171 -19.80 0.83 -23.78
C SER A 171 -19.82 0.81 -25.31
N ASN A 172 -21.00 0.97 -25.93
CA ASN A 172 -21.13 1.02 -27.38
C ASN A 172 -20.53 2.30 -27.97
N LEU A 173 -20.69 3.45 -27.31
CA LEU A 173 -20.10 4.73 -27.71
C LEU A 173 -18.57 4.68 -27.71
N ILE A 174 -17.96 4.27 -26.60
CA ILE A 174 -16.49 4.15 -26.48
C ILE A 174 -15.95 3.14 -27.49
N THR A 175 -16.66 2.02 -27.69
CA THR A 175 -16.31 1.01 -28.69
C THR A 175 -16.27 1.61 -30.09
N SER A 176 -17.27 2.42 -30.47
CA SER A 176 -17.25 3.09 -31.77
C SER A 176 -16.06 4.04 -31.91
N CYS A 177 -15.79 4.89 -30.91
CA CYS A 177 -14.64 5.79 -30.92
C CYS A 177 -13.31 5.02 -31.04
N GLY A 178 -13.16 3.90 -30.31
CA GLY A 178 -11.99 3.02 -30.39
C GLY A 178 -11.83 2.36 -31.76
N LEU A 179 -12.91 1.90 -32.38
CA LEU A 179 -12.89 1.34 -33.75
C LEU A 179 -12.45 2.40 -34.76
N PHE A 180 -12.95 3.62 -34.63
CA PHE A 180 -12.57 4.73 -35.51
C PHE A 180 -11.07 5.06 -35.39
N LYS A 181 -10.56 5.19 -34.16
CA LYS A 181 -9.15 5.49 -33.89
C LYS A 181 -8.20 4.35 -34.28
N THR A 182 -8.70 3.12 -34.43
CA THR A 182 -7.96 1.97 -34.95
C THR A 182 -8.18 1.75 -36.46
N ASN A 183 -8.61 2.78 -37.19
CA ASN A 183 -8.86 2.77 -38.64
C ASN A 183 -9.92 1.76 -39.13
N LYS A 184 -10.82 1.30 -38.24
CA LYS A 184 -11.98 0.45 -38.60
C LYS A 184 -13.23 1.30 -38.79
N VAL A 185 -13.14 2.26 -39.70
CA VAL A 185 -14.10 3.36 -39.85
C VAL A 185 -15.53 2.87 -40.16
N ASP A 186 -15.69 1.90 -41.07
CA ASP A 186 -16.99 1.31 -41.41
C ASP A 186 -17.68 0.69 -40.17
N ARG A 187 -16.92 -0.06 -39.36
CA ARG A 187 -17.45 -0.70 -38.15
C ARG A 187 -17.80 0.33 -37.08
N ALA A 188 -17.03 1.39 -36.97
CA ALA A 188 -17.31 2.49 -36.05
C ALA A 188 -18.62 3.20 -36.43
N HIS A 189 -18.79 3.48 -37.73
CA HIS A 189 -20.02 4.02 -38.30
C HIS A 189 -21.21 3.11 -38.00
N ASP A 190 -21.17 1.83 -38.41
CA ASP A 190 -22.26 0.86 -38.18
C ASP A 190 -22.65 0.76 -36.70
N LYS A 191 -21.67 0.84 -35.79
CA LYS A 191 -21.92 0.82 -34.34
C LYS A 191 -22.71 2.05 -33.88
N LEU A 192 -22.41 3.26 -34.39
CA LEU A 192 -23.19 4.47 -34.08
C LEU A 192 -24.59 4.41 -34.67
N ILE A 193 -24.75 3.85 -35.87
CA ILE A 193 -26.08 3.64 -36.47
C ILE A 193 -26.91 2.74 -35.57
N ASN A 194 -26.34 1.63 -35.09
CA ASN A 194 -27.06 0.72 -34.19
C ASN A 194 -27.46 1.40 -32.87
N ILE A 195 -26.60 2.26 -32.30
CA ILE A 195 -26.96 3.05 -31.11
C ILE A 195 -28.13 3.98 -31.43
N TRP A 196 -28.06 4.70 -32.56
CA TRP A 196 -29.12 5.61 -32.97
C TRP A 196 -30.46 4.90 -33.17
N GLU A 197 -30.48 3.77 -33.91
CA GLU A 197 -31.68 2.97 -34.11
C GLU A 197 -32.24 2.42 -32.79
N TRP A 198 -31.38 2.12 -31.82
CA TRP A 198 -31.81 1.73 -30.48
C TRP A 198 -32.45 2.90 -29.73
N LEU A 199 -31.87 4.09 -29.77
CA LEU A 199 -32.47 5.30 -29.18
C LEU A 199 -33.82 5.62 -29.83
N ASP A 200 -33.92 5.59 -31.16
CA ASP A 200 -35.20 5.85 -31.84
C ASP A 200 -36.29 4.84 -31.43
N LYS A 201 -35.96 3.58 -31.15
CA LYS A 201 -36.92 2.60 -30.62
C LYS A 201 -37.33 2.86 -29.17
N LEU A 202 -36.49 3.56 -28.39
CA LEU A 202 -36.79 3.93 -27.00
C LEU A 202 -37.70 5.16 -26.93
N ASP A 203 -37.67 6.03 -27.94
CA ASP A 203 -38.58 7.18 -28.05
C ASP A 203 -40.06 6.75 -27.96
N ASP A 204 -40.39 5.59 -28.53
CA ASP A 204 -41.74 5.04 -28.55
C ASP A 204 -42.17 4.41 -27.20
N LYS A 205 -41.26 4.27 -26.23
CA LYS A 205 -41.47 3.42 -25.03
C LYS A 205 -41.88 4.16 -23.76
N ASN A 206 -42.13 5.47 -23.81
CA ASN A 206 -42.60 6.27 -22.68
C ASN A 206 -41.82 6.06 -21.36
N GLU A 207 -40.52 5.75 -21.44
CA GLU A 207 -39.65 5.60 -20.27
C GLU A 207 -39.25 7.01 -19.76
N PRO A 208 -39.76 7.49 -18.61
CA PRO A 208 -39.65 8.91 -18.23
C PRO A 208 -38.20 9.38 -18.06
N THR A 209 -37.36 8.54 -17.45
CA THR A 209 -35.94 8.84 -17.22
C THR A 209 -35.18 8.99 -18.54
N TYR A 210 -35.45 8.11 -19.52
CA TYR A 210 -34.85 8.20 -20.85
C TYR A 210 -35.31 9.45 -21.59
N LEU A 211 -36.62 9.70 -21.61
CA LEU A 211 -37.20 10.84 -22.33
C LEU A 211 -36.67 12.19 -21.82
N ALA A 212 -36.41 12.30 -20.51
CA ALA A 212 -35.85 13.51 -19.90
C ALA A 212 -34.41 13.82 -20.37
N ILE A 213 -33.65 12.82 -20.81
CA ILE A 213 -32.24 12.98 -21.21
C ILE A 213 -32.00 12.72 -22.70
N ARG A 214 -33.04 12.35 -23.45
CA ARG A 214 -33.00 11.88 -24.84
C ARG A 214 -32.18 12.80 -25.74
N ASP A 215 -32.43 14.11 -25.68
CA ASP A 215 -31.84 15.06 -26.61
C ASP A 215 -30.33 15.23 -26.33
N GLY A 216 -29.91 15.14 -25.07
CA GLY A 216 -28.49 15.04 -24.69
C GLY A 216 -27.80 13.77 -25.21
N LEU A 217 -28.46 12.61 -25.13
CA LEU A 217 -27.96 11.35 -25.70
C LEU A 217 -27.80 11.46 -27.23
N LYS A 218 -28.85 11.92 -27.91
CA LYS A 218 -28.85 12.08 -29.37
C LYS A 218 -27.80 13.09 -29.83
N HIS A 219 -27.61 14.19 -29.09
CA HIS A 219 -26.55 15.15 -29.37
C HIS A 219 -25.17 14.49 -29.40
N ILE A 220 -24.83 13.64 -28.43
CA ILE A 220 -23.53 12.97 -28.38
C ILE A 220 -23.35 11.99 -29.55
N VAL A 221 -24.36 11.17 -29.86
CA VAL A 221 -24.27 10.21 -30.97
C VAL A 221 -24.11 10.93 -32.31
N MET A 222 -24.93 11.95 -32.58
CA MET A 222 -24.86 12.73 -33.81
C MET A 222 -23.54 13.49 -33.90
N SER A 223 -23.07 14.08 -32.80
CA SER A 223 -21.78 14.76 -32.75
C SER A 223 -20.63 13.80 -33.05
N THR A 224 -20.63 12.62 -32.44
CA THR A 224 -19.64 11.57 -32.71
C THR A 224 -19.69 11.12 -34.17
N LEU A 225 -20.88 10.94 -34.73
CA LEU A 225 -21.07 10.55 -36.13
C LEU A 225 -20.58 11.65 -37.09
N CYS A 226 -20.80 12.92 -36.79
CA CYS A 226 -20.28 14.05 -37.56
C CYS A 226 -18.75 13.98 -37.72
N HIS A 227 -18.02 13.68 -36.65
CA HIS A 227 -16.56 13.51 -36.71
C HIS A 227 -16.14 12.33 -37.61
N ILE A 228 -16.88 11.23 -37.59
CA ILE A 228 -16.61 10.08 -38.48
C ILE A 228 -16.94 10.42 -39.94
N LEU A 229 -18.10 11.01 -40.20
CA LEU A 229 -18.54 11.42 -41.53
C LEU A 229 -17.64 12.50 -42.13
N PHE A 230 -17.01 13.36 -41.31
CA PHE A 230 -16.07 14.35 -41.82
C PHE A 230 -14.91 13.72 -42.61
N ILE A 231 -14.49 12.51 -42.22
CA ILE A 231 -13.45 11.73 -42.92
C ILE A 231 -14.04 10.95 -44.09
N VAL A 232 -15.21 10.32 -43.92
CA VAL A 232 -15.77 9.36 -44.89
C VAL A 232 -16.62 10.02 -45.97
N ASN A 233 -17.45 10.99 -45.59
CA ASN A 233 -18.44 11.62 -46.45
C ASN A 233 -18.76 13.05 -45.98
N ARG A 234 -18.02 14.03 -46.53
CA ARG A 234 -18.18 15.45 -46.17
C ARG A 234 -19.55 16.03 -46.47
N ALA A 235 -20.27 15.52 -47.48
CA ALA A 235 -21.61 16.02 -47.82
C ALA A 235 -22.64 15.64 -46.74
N GLN A 236 -22.63 14.37 -46.32
CA GLN A 236 -23.47 13.92 -45.20
C GLN A 236 -23.05 14.55 -43.88
N CYS A 237 -21.74 14.79 -43.67
CA CYS A 237 -21.25 15.53 -42.51
C CYS A 237 -21.85 16.94 -42.43
N GLN A 238 -21.90 17.67 -43.54
CA GLN A 238 -22.52 19.00 -43.59
C GLN A 238 -23.99 18.93 -43.20
N GLN A 239 -24.74 18.01 -43.82
CA GLN A 239 -26.16 17.84 -43.56
C GLN A 239 -26.43 17.48 -42.10
N LEU A 240 -25.66 16.55 -41.53
CA LEU A 240 -25.81 16.16 -40.13
C LEU A 240 -25.44 17.31 -39.18
N PHE A 241 -24.37 18.06 -39.47
CA PHE A 241 -23.92 19.18 -38.66
C PHE A 241 -24.99 20.28 -38.56
N GLU A 242 -25.67 20.58 -39.66
CA GLU A 242 -26.77 21.56 -39.70
C GLU A 242 -27.99 21.11 -38.89
N MET A 243 -28.16 19.79 -38.68
CA MET A 243 -29.27 19.23 -37.91
C MET A 243 -28.99 19.10 -36.41
N ILE A 244 -27.74 19.22 -35.97
CA ILE A 244 -27.39 19.09 -34.55
C ILE A 244 -27.75 20.38 -33.81
N THR A 245 -28.59 20.26 -32.78
CA THR A 245 -28.79 21.34 -31.82
C THR A 245 -27.49 21.66 -31.11
N ARG A 246 -27.07 22.92 -31.12
CA ARG A 246 -25.85 23.39 -30.44
C ARG A 246 -25.95 23.11 -28.94
N PHE A 247 -24.82 22.76 -28.31
CA PHE A 247 -24.78 22.40 -26.90
C PHE A 247 -25.39 23.47 -25.97
N ASN A 248 -25.04 24.75 -26.19
CA ASN A 248 -25.57 25.87 -25.38
C ASN A 248 -27.07 26.11 -25.59
N SER A 249 -27.66 25.55 -26.66
CA SER A 249 -29.08 25.66 -26.99
C SER A 249 -29.89 24.45 -26.50
N LEU A 250 -29.25 23.43 -25.92
CA LEU A 250 -29.93 22.33 -25.27
C LEU A 250 -30.52 22.78 -23.93
N ASP A 251 -31.65 22.17 -23.53
CA ASP A 251 -32.23 22.37 -22.21
C ASP A 251 -31.28 21.91 -21.08
N SER A 252 -31.55 22.34 -19.84
CA SER A 252 -30.66 22.07 -18.72
C SER A 252 -30.48 20.56 -18.45
N LYS A 253 -31.53 19.75 -18.59
CA LYS A 253 -31.48 18.29 -18.38
C LYS A 253 -30.64 17.60 -19.45
N SER A 254 -30.80 18.00 -20.71
CA SER A 254 -29.95 17.52 -21.80
C SER A 254 -28.49 17.90 -21.62
N ARG A 255 -28.21 19.13 -21.17
CA ARG A 255 -26.82 19.54 -20.84
C ARG A 255 -26.25 18.81 -19.62
N ALA A 256 -27.09 18.52 -18.62
CA ALA A 256 -26.70 17.69 -17.49
C ALA A 256 -26.31 16.29 -17.95
N ALA A 257 -27.13 15.67 -18.81
CA ALA A 257 -26.85 14.34 -19.38
C ALA A 257 -25.53 14.30 -20.16
N VAL A 258 -25.21 15.34 -20.93
CA VAL A 258 -23.93 15.43 -21.66
C VAL A 258 -22.75 15.48 -20.69
N ASN A 259 -22.83 16.28 -19.63
CA ASN A 259 -21.78 16.38 -18.61
C ASN A 259 -21.63 15.08 -17.80
N ALA A 260 -22.74 14.45 -17.42
CA ALA A 260 -22.72 13.17 -16.72
C ALA A 260 -22.09 12.07 -17.59
N LEU A 261 -22.42 12.01 -18.88
CA LEU A 261 -21.80 11.07 -19.81
C LEU A 261 -20.32 11.37 -20.05
N HIS A 262 -19.93 12.64 -20.06
CA HIS A 262 -18.52 13.02 -20.10
C HIS A 262 -17.78 12.45 -18.87
N SER A 263 -18.31 12.66 -17.67
CA SER A 263 -17.77 12.07 -16.44
C SER A 263 -17.70 10.54 -16.53
N ALA A 264 -18.76 9.88 -16.97
CA ALA A 264 -18.81 8.42 -17.08
C ALA A 264 -17.82 7.87 -18.13
N VAL A 265 -17.61 8.57 -19.24
CA VAL A 265 -16.58 8.19 -20.22
C VAL A 265 -15.18 8.42 -19.67
N CYS A 266 -14.95 9.49 -18.89
CA CYS A 266 -13.69 9.66 -18.15
C CYS A 266 -13.44 8.46 -17.25
N LEU A 267 -14.42 8.02 -16.44
CA LEU A 267 -14.32 6.83 -15.58
C LEU A 267 -13.89 5.57 -16.34
N GLU A 268 -14.45 5.37 -17.53
CA GLU A 268 -14.09 4.23 -18.37
C GLU A 268 -12.71 4.37 -19.02
N ILE A 269 -12.29 5.58 -19.36
CA ILE A 269 -11.01 5.86 -20.01
C ILE A 269 -9.85 5.78 -19.01
N GLY A 270 -9.99 6.40 -17.85
CA GLY A 270 -8.96 6.50 -16.81
C GLY A 270 -7.87 7.53 -17.09
N GLY A 271 -6.76 7.44 -16.35
CA GLY A 271 -5.57 8.26 -16.55
C GLY A 271 -5.81 9.73 -16.20
N LYS A 272 -5.20 10.66 -16.93
CA LYS A 272 -5.30 12.10 -16.62
C LYS A 272 -6.73 12.65 -16.61
N SER A 273 -7.67 11.99 -17.31
CA SER A 273 -9.09 12.37 -17.30
C SER A 273 -9.72 12.30 -15.89
N MET A 274 -9.11 11.56 -14.96
CA MET A 274 -9.56 11.46 -13.56
C MET A 274 -9.43 12.77 -12.77
N HIS A 275 -8.61 13.74 -13.20
CA HIS A 275 -8.47 15.02 -12.49
C HIS A 275 -9.75 15.87 -12.57
N ASN A 276 -10.49 15.78 -13.66
CA ASN A 276 -11.67 16.62 -13.90
C ASN A 276 -13.00 15.83 -13.82
N VAL A 277 -12.94 14.53 -13.54
CA VAL A 277 -14.12 13.64 -13.56
C VAL A 277 -15.23 14.09 -12.62
N VAL A 278 -14.85 14.57 -11.42
CA VAL A 278 -15.78 15.10 -10.42
C VAL A 278 -16.41 16.42 -10.87
N GLN A 279 -15.65 17.29 -11.54
CA GLN A 279 -16.17 18.57 -12.02
C GLN A 279 -17.33 18.36 -13.01
N TYR A 280 -17.17 17.45 -13.97
CA TYR A 280 -18.24 17.14 -14.92
C TYR A 280 -19.48 16.54 -14.24
N ALA A 281 -19.30 15.68 -13.25
CA ALA A 281 -20.43 15.12 -12.49
C ALA A 281 -21.13 16.17 -11.62
N LYS A 282 -20.38 17.10 -11.01
CA LYS A 282 -20.93 18.23 -10.25
C LYS A 282 -21.77 19.14 -11.14
N THR A 283 -21.23 19.53 -12.30
CA THR A 283 -21.98 20.35 -13.27
C THR A 283 -23.27 19.66 -13.73
N ALA A 284 -23.30 18.34 -13.85
CA ALA A 284 -24.54 17.63 -14.15
C ALA A 284 -25.58 17.75 -13.01
N CYS A 285 -25.15 17.62 -11.75
CA CYS A 285 -26.03 17.80 -10.59
C CYS A 285 -26.52 19.25 -10.45
N GLU A 286 -25.68 20.24 -10.76
CA GLU A 286 -26.04 21.66 -10.72
C GLU A 286 -27.08 22.02 -11.79
N LEU A 287 -26.98 21.42 -12.98
CA LEU A 287 -27.90 21.67 -14.10
C LEU A 287 -29.26 20.96 -13.94
N ASP A 288 -29.29 19.83 -13.24
CA ASP A 288 -30.49 18.99 -13.07
C ASP A 288 -30.46 18.24 -11.72
N PRO A 289 -30.70 18.96 -10.59
CA PRO A 289 -30.54 18.40 -9.25
C PRO A 289 -31.55 17.29 -8.91
N ASP A 290 -32.69 17.26 -9.60
CA ASP A 290 -33.79 16.31 -9.34
C ASP A 290 -33.51 14.91 -9.90
N THR A 291 -32.55 14.77 -10.83
CA THR A 291 -32.25 13.47 -11.43
C THR A 291 -31.34 12.64 -10.52
N VAL A 292 -31.92 11.57 -9.97
CA VAL A 292 -31.26 10.63 -9.04
C VAL A 292 -29.92 10.09 -9.55
N GLN A 293 -29.83 9.87 -10.86
CA GLN A 293 -28.67 9.25 -11.49
C GLN A 293 -27.41 10.12 -11.45
N TRP A 294 -27.56 11.45 -11.41
CA TRP A 294 -26.41 12.36 -11.38
C TRP A 294 -25.71 12.32 -10.03
N ASN A 295 -26.47 12.25 -8.94
CA ASN A 295 -25.94 12.07 -7.59
C ASN A 295 -25.19 10.73 -7.45
N TYR A 296 -25.71 9.66 -8.06
CA TYR A 296 -25.02 8.37 -8.14
C TYR A 296 -23.68 8.46 -8.89
N TYR A 297 -23.67 9.07 -10.07
CA TYR A 297 -22.44 9.26 -10.83
C TYR A 297 -21.44 10.18 -10.14
N LEU A 298 -21.91 11.19 -9.41
CA LEU A 298 -21.07 12.08 -8.62
C LEU A 298 -20.33 11.31 -7.52
N SER A 299 -21.05 10.46 -6.76
CA SER A 299 -20.44 9.62 -5.73
C SER A 299 -19.36 8.69 -6.32
N ILE A 300 -19.65 8.03 -7.45
CA ILE A 300 -18.66 7.17 -8.14
C ILE A 300 -17.46 7.99 -8.64
N ALA A 301 -17.70 9.17 -9.21
CA ALA A 301 -16.65 10.05 -9.70
C ALA A 301 -15.71 10.49 -8.57
N MET A 302 -16.26 10.84 -7.40
CA MET A 302 -15.49 11.18 -6.22
C MET A 302 -14.66 10.00 -5.73
N THR A 303 -15.23 8.79 -5.66
CA THR A 303 -14.49 7.58 -5.27
C THR A 303 -13.34 7.28 -6.22
N ALA A 304 -13.59 7.34 -7.53
CA ALA A 304 -12.58 7.07 -8.54
C ALA A 304 -11.45 8.11 -8.50
N GLN A 305 -11.79 9.39 -8.36
CA GLN A 305 -10.80 10.46 -8.24
C GLN A 305 -9.96 10.31 -6.97
N ARG A 306 -10.58 10.01 -5.83
CA ARG A 306 -9.86 9.77 -4.57
C ARG A 306 -8.87 8.61 -4.70
N GLN A 307 -9.31 7.46 -5.21
CA GLN A 307 -8.45 6.30 -5.40
C GLN A 307 -7.29 6.58 -6.36
N TYR A 308 -7.53 7.42 -7.38
CA TYR A 308 -6.51 7.84 -8.34
C TYR A 308 -5.48 8.82 -7.74
N LEU A 309 -5.90 9.83 -6.97
CA LEU A 309 -5.02 10.88 -6.45
C LEU A 309 -4.28 10.49 -5.16
N ASN A 310 -4.92 9.75 -4.25
CA ASN A 310 -4.41 9.52 -2.90
C ASN A 310 -3.90 8.10 -2.63
N THR A 311 -4.05 7.17 -3.60
CA THR A 311 -3.95 5.69 -3.49
C THR A 311 -5.25 4.97 -3.13
N ASN A 312 -5.31 3.67 -3.45
CA ASN A 312 -6.44 2.79 -3.11
C ASN A 312 -6.65 2.64 -1.58
N ILE A 313 -5.64 2.90 -0.77
CA ILE A 313 -5.68 2.84 0.70
C ILE A 313 -6.07 4.22 1.24
N SER A 314 -7.26 4.68 0.86
CA SER A 314 -7.78 5.97 1.30
C SER A 314 -9.19 5.81 1.87
N CYS A 315 -9.50 6.61 2.88
CA CYS A 315 -10.82 6.63 3.51
C CYS A 315 -11.80 7.38 2.61
N PRO A 316 -13.01 6.84 2.36
CA PRO A 316 -14.09 7.60 1.71
C PRO A 316 -14.42 8.89 2.47
N THR A 317 -14.70 9.97 1.73
CA THR A 317 -15.14 11.25 2.31
C THR A 317 -16.62 11.24 2.66
N GLU A 318 -17.06 12.16 3.51
CA GLU A 318 -18.49 12.33 3.81
C GLU A 318 -19.26 12.80 2.57
N ASP A 319 -18.67 13.65 1.72
CA ASP A 319 -19.29 14.07 0.43
C ASP A 319 -19.61 12.87 -0.50
N GLU A 320 -18.77 11.82 -0.51
CA GLU A 320 -19.05 10.59 -1.26
C GLU A 320 -20.33 9.91 -0.73
N PHE A 321 -20.47 9.83 0.60
CA PHE A 321 -21.63 9.26 1.28
C PHE A 321 -22.89 10.10 1.09
N ASP A 322 -22.78 11.43 1.23
CA ASP A 322 -23.90 12.36 1.07
C ASP A 322 -24.45 12.27 -0.36
N SER A 323 -23.58 12.21 -1.36
CA SER A 323 -23.98 12.09 -2.77
C SER A 323 -24.74 10.78 -3.03
N ILE A 324 -24.25 9.63 -2.54
CA ILE A 324 -24.98 8.37 -2.74
C ILE A 324 -26.27 8.31 -1.91
N GLN A 325 -26.26 8.86 -0.70
CA GLN A 325 -27.43 8.92 0.16
C GLN A 325 -28.53 9.78 -0.48
N GLN A 326 -28.14 10.90 -1.12
CA GLN A 326 -29.07 11.73 -1.87
C GLN A 326 -29.66 10.97 -3.07
N ALA A 327 -28.86 10.19 -3.80
CA ALA A 327 -29.37 9.34 -4.88
C ALA A 327 -30.39 8.30 -4.37
N VAL A 328 -30.16 7.73 -3.18
CA VAL A 328 -31.08 6.78 -2.54
C VAL A 328 -32.37 7.47 -2.07
N LEU A 329 -32.27 8.65 -1.44
CA LEU A 329 -33.42 9.40 -0.94
C LEU A 329 -34.35 9.90 -2.05
N LEU A 330 -33.78 10.34 -3.16
CA LEU A 330 -34.56 10.80 -4.32
C LEU A 330 -35.15 9.64 -5.15
N SER A 331 -34.69 8.41 -4.93
CA SER A 331 -35.18 7.24 -5.67
C SER A 331 -36.51 6.75 -5.10
N ASN A 332 -37.55 6.68 -5.95
CA ASN A 332 -38.85 6.14 -5.56
C ASN A 332 -38.84 4.63 -5.31
N GLU A 333 -37.86 3.92 -5.89
CA GLU A 333 -37.71 2.47 -5.77
C GLU A 333 -36.28 2.11 -5.35
N PRO A 334 -36.07 1.01 -4.60
CA PRO A 334 -34.74 0.52 -4.28
C PRO A 334 -33.94 0.21 -5.56
N ASN A 335 -32.80 0.87 -5.72
CA ASN A 335 -31.91 0.63 -6.85
C ASN A 335 -30.70 -0.23 -6.43
N PRO A 336 -30.50 -1.42 -7.02
CA PRO A 336 -29.42 -2.33 -6.61
C PRO A 336 -28.03 -1.76 -6.87
N TYR A 337 -27.85 -0.89 -7.88
CA TYR A 337 -26.57 -0.24 -8.15
C TYR A 337 -26.22 0.82 -7.12
N PHE A 338 -27.23 1.55 -6.63
CA PHE A 338 -27.02 2.59 -5.61
C PHE A 338 -26.64 1.94 -4.28
N ASN A 339 -27.39 0.90 -3.91
CA ASN A 339 -27.11 0.12 -2.70
C ASN A 339 -25.75 -0.59 -2.78
N PHE A 340 -25.38 -1.11 -3.95
CA PHE A 340 -24.06 -1.69 -4.16
C PHE A 340 -22.94 -0.66 -3.95
N HIS A 341 -23.07 0.55 -4.51
CA HIS A 341 -22.05 1.58 -4.32
C HIS A 341 -21.97 2.08 -2.86
N ARG A 342 -23.11 2.23 -2.19
CA ARG A 342 -23.16 2.54 -0.75
C ARG A 342 -22.47 1.47 0.08
N MET A 343 -22.78 0.19 -0.16
CA MET A 343 -22.12 -0.96 0.48
C MET A 343 -20.60 -0.94 0.22
N HIS A 344 -20.21 -0.58 -1.00
CA HIS A 344 -18.81 -0.47 -1.40
C HIS A 344 -18.05 0.61 -0.60
N LEU A 345 -18.63 1.80 -0.43
CA LEU A 345 -18.07 2.87 0.39
C LEU A 345 -17.97 2.44 1.86
N MET A 346 -19.02 1.83 2.41
CA MET A 346 -19.00 1.31 3.78
C MET A 346 -17.87 0.29 3.97
N THR A 347 -17.71 -0.64 3.04
CA THR A 347 -16.63 -1.64 3.06
C THR A 347 -15.25 -0.96 3.06
N ASN A 348 -15.02 0.01 2.17
CA ASN A 348 -13.76 0.76 2.12
C ASN A 348 -13.47 1.50 3.43
N LYS A 349 -14.48 2.12 4.05
CA LYS A 349 -14.33 2.82 5.34
C LYS A 349 -13.96 1.85 6.46
N ILE A 350 -14.65 0.72 6.57
CA ILE A 350 -14.37 -0.33 7.58
C ILE A 350 -12.95 -0.86 7.40
N LEU A 351 -12.55 -1.22 6.18
CA LEU A 351 -11.21 -1.75 5.90
C LEU A 351 -10.12 -0.72 6.17
N TYR A 352 -10.35 0.56 5.84
CA TYR A 352 -9.41 1.64 6.14
C TYR A 352 -9.10 1.73 7.63
N HIS A 353 -10.15 1.72 8.46
CA HIS A 353 -9.99 1.72 9.91
C HIS A 353 -9.28 0.45 10.39
N CYS A 354 -9.70 -0.74 9.94
CA CYS A 354 -9.02 -1.99 10.29
C CYS A 354 -7.52 -1.98 9.92
N TYR A 355 -7.18 -1.47 8.74
CA TYR A 355 -5.80 -1.41 8.25
C TYR A 355 -4.93 -0.46 9.09
N HIS A 356 -5.45 0.71 9.47
CA HIS A 356 -4.70 1.68 10.26
C HIS A 356 -4.68 1.38 11.77
N ASP A 357 -5.74 0.75 12.30
CA ASP A 357 -5.86 0.40 13.72
C ASP A 357 -5.05 -0.85 14.05
N ASN A 358 -5.03 -1.87 13.17
CA ASN A 358 -4.16 -3.06 13.30
C ASN A 358 -2.66 -2.69 13.34
N ASN A 359 -2.28 -1.55 12.77
CA ASN A 359 -0.91 -1.03 12.78
C ASN A 359 -0.61 -0.16 14.03
N LYS A 360 -1.62 0.18 14.85
CA LYS A 360 -1.48 1.14 15.96
C LYS A 360 -1.69 0.57 17.37
N SER A 361 -2.30 -0.60 17.59
CA SER A 361 -2.56 -1.11 18.95
C SER A 361 -2.01 -2.52 19.24
N LYS A 362 -0.88 -2.57 19.96
CA LYS A 362 -0.44 -3.71 20.80
C LYS A 362 -0.91 -3.55 22.26
N SER A 363 -2.13 -3.03 22.48
CA SER A 363 -2.68 -2.86 23.84
C SER A 363 -3.96 -3.67 24.02
N ASN A 364 -4.06 -4.36 25.15
CA ASN A 364 -5.05 -5.38 25.52
C ASN A 364 -6.49 -4.86 25.76
N GLU A 365 -6.95 -3.82 25.05
CA GLU A 365 -8.32 -3.26 25.18
C GLU A 365 -9.26 -3.66 24.02
N ASN A 366 -8.89 -4.64 23.19
CA ASN A 366 -9.42 -4.80 21.82
C ASN A 366 -10.65 -5.74 21.64
N GLU A 367 -11.21 -6.37 22.67
CA GLU A 367 -12.38 -7.28 22.48
C GLU A 367 -13.61 -6.54 21.92
N ASN A 368 -13.94 -5.37 22.49
CA ASN A 368 -15.08 -4.55 22.03
C ASN A 368 -14.90 -4.00 20.60
N ALA A 369 -13.65 -3.77 20.18
CA ALA A 369 -13.34 -3.28 18.84
C ALA A 369 -13.48 -4.37 17.78
N LEU A 370 -13.02 -5.58 18.08
CA LEU A 370 -13.15 -6.74 17.20
C LEU A 370 -14.62 -7.15 17.01
N GLU A 371 -15.40 -7.13 18.09
CA GLU A 371 -16.84 -7.44 18.03
C GLU A 371 -17.59 -6.41 17.18
N LYS A 372 -17.24 -5.12 17.29
CA LYS A 372 -17.78 -4.06 16.43
C LYS A 372 -17.43 -4.30 14.96
N ILE A 373 -16.18 -4.62 14.65
CA ILE A 373 -15.74 -4.90 13.27
C ILE A 373 -16.50 -6.11 12.69
N LYS A 374 -16.64 -7.19 13.46
CA LYS A 374 -17.42 -8.37 13.04
C LYS A 374 -18.88 -8.00 12.76
N LYS A 375 -19.49 -7.18 13.62
CA LYS A 375 -20.85 -6.67 13.41
C LYS A 375 -20.96 -5.82 12.15
N ASP A 376 -19.98 -4.97 11.87
CA ASP A 376 -19.94 -4.15 10.67
C ASP A 376 -19.85 -5.02 9.40
N PHE A 377 -19.08 -6.11 9.39
CA PHE A 377 -19.07 -7.07 8.29
C PHE A 377 -20.39 -7.82 8.11
N VAL A 378 -21.07 -8.18 9.20
CA VAL A 378 -22.42 -8.76 9.14
C VAL A 378 -23.39 -7.78 8.47
N ASN A 379 -23.30 -6.47 8.79
CA ASN A 379 -24.12 -5.46 8.13
C ASN A 379 -23.83 -5.37 6.61
N ILE A 380 -22.56 -5.49 6.20
CA ILE A 380 -22.20 -5.56 4.77
C ILE A 380 -22.82 -6.79 4.10
N ILE A 381 -22.80 -7.94 4.75
CA ILE A 381 -23.39 -9.18 4.23
C ILE A 381 -24.91 -9.06 4.08
N GLU A 382 -25.60 -8.45 5.06
CA GLU A 382 -27.05 -8.20 4.95
C GLU A 382 -27.38 -7.24 3.81
N LEU A 383 -26.61 -6.17 3.62
CA LEU A 383 -26.78 -5.28 2.46
C LEU A 383 -26.61 -6.03 1.13
N ILE A 384 -25.66 -6.97 1.06
CA ILE A 384 -25.47 -7.81 -0.12
C ILE A 384 -26.67 -8.74 -0.33
N LYS A 385 -27.20 -9.36 0.72
CA LYS A 385 -28.44 -10.16 0.64
C LYS A 385 -29.60 -9.33 0.13
N ASP A 386 -29.76 -8.10 0.61
CA ASP A 386 -30.82 -7.20 0.18
C ASP A 386 -30.69 -6.80 -1.28
N ILE A 387 -29.46 -6.53 -1.76
CA ILE A 387 -29.21 -6.28 -3.20
C ILE A 387 -29.59 -7.51 -4.04
N ILE A 388 -29.26 -8.72 -3.59
CA ILE A 388 -29.60 -9.96 -4.32
C ILE A 388 -31.11 -10.24 -4.29
N ARG A 389 -31.80 -9.95 -3.18
CA ARG A 389 -33.26 -10.06 -3.04
C ARG A 389 -34.03 -9.11 -3.96
N MET A 390 -33.40 -8.02 -4.40
CA MET A 390 -33.97 -7.12 -5.43
C MET A 390 -33.94 -7.73 -6.84
N GLU A 391 -33.37 -8.93 -7.01
CA GLU A 391 -33.26 -9.65 -8.29
C GLU A 391 -32.67 -8.78 -9.42
N PRO A 392 -31.42 -8.27 -9.26
CA PRO A 392 -30.83 -7.37 -10.24
C PRO A 392 -30.74 -8.03 -11.62
N GLU A 393 -31.11 -7.29 -12.67
CA GLU A 393 -31.09 -7.80 -14.05
C GLU A 393 -29.66 -8.01 -14.59
N ASP A 394 -28.64 -7.44 -13.94
CA ASP A 394 -27.24 -7.49 -14.41
C ASP A 394 -26.43 -8.60 -13.71
N PRO A 395 -26.03 -9.66 -14.45
CA PRO A 395 -25.23 -10.74 -13.89
C PRO A 395 -23.85 -10.24 -13.42
N HIS A 396 -23.28 -9.19 -14.01
CA HIS A 396 -22.00 -8.64 -13.55
C HIS A 396 -22.15 -7.94 -12.20
N LEU A 397 -23.31 -7.33 -11.90
CA LEU A 397 -23.60 -6.80 -10.56
C LEU A 397 -23.69 -7.92 -9.52
N VAL A 398 -24.32 -9.04 -9.87
CA VAL A 398 -24.38 -10.24 -9.00
C VAL A 398 -22.97 -10.79 -8.74
N VAL A 399 -22.11 -10.87 -9.77
CA VAL A 399 -20.71 -11.28 -9.60
C VAL A 399 -19.93 -10.28 -8.74
N LYS A 400 -20.18 -8.97 -8.88
CA LYS A 400 -19.57 -7.94 -8.03
C LYS A 400 -19.98 -8.12 -6.56
N CYS A 401 -21.23 -8.48 -6.27
CA CYS A 401 -21.68 -8.80 -4.92
C CYS A 401 -20.91 -10.00 -4.32
N ALA A 402 -20.79 -11.10 -5.08
CA ALA A 402 -19.99 -12.25 -4.66
C ALA A 402 -18.52 -11.88 -4.42
N LYS A 403 -17.94 -11.07 -5.33
CA LYS A 403 -16.57 -10.57 -5.19
C LYS A 403 -16.41 -9.73 -3.90
N SER A 404 -17.33 -8.82 -3.62
CA SER A 404 -17.30 -8.00 -2.40
C SER A 404 -17.34 -8.84 -1.13
N MET A 405 -18.18 -9.89 -1.09
CA MET A 405 -18.17 -10.86 0.03
C MET A 405 -16.82 -11.58 0.12
N MET A 406 -16.30 -12.11 -0.99
CA MET A 406 -15.01 -12.80 -1.03
C MET A 406 -13.83 -11.93 -0.60
N THR A 407 -13.95 -10.60 -0.69
CA THR A 407 -12.93 -9.65 -0.22
C THR A 407 -13.08 -9.28 1.25
N LEU A 408 -14.05 -9.83 1.98
CA LEU A 408 -14.14 -9.57 3.42
C LEU A 408 -13.07 -10.38 4.17
N PRO A 409 -12.40 -9.78 5.18
CA PRO A 409 -11.32 -10.43 5.93
C PRO A 409 -11.84 -11.44 6.97
N TYR A 410 -13.16 -11.54 7.13
CA TYR A 410 -13.83 -12.49 8.01
C TYR A 410 -15.01 -13.10 7.26
N LEU A 411 -15.01 -14.44 7.12
CA LEU A 411 -16.05 -15.20 6.44
C LEU A 411 -16.35 -16.49 7.20
N THR A 412 -17.62 -16.75 7.43
CA THR A 412 -18.11 -17.99 8.03
C THR A 412 -18.43 -19.05 6.97
N GLN A 413 -18.77 -20.26 7.41
CA GLN A 413 -19.19 -21.32 6.50
C GLN A 413 -20.49 -21.01 5.78
N ASP A 414 -21.42 -20.36 6.47
CA ASP A 414 -22.67 -19.90 5.88
C ASP A 414 -22.42 -18.82 4.82
N ASP A 415 -21.41 -17.96 5.02
CA ASP A 415 -21.07 -16.92 4.05
C ASP A 415 -20.49 -17.50 2.76
N ILE A 416 -19.66 -18.53 2.84
CA ILE A 416 -19.15 -19.20 1.63
C ILE A 416 -20.27 -19.97 0.92
N PHE A 417 -21.20 -20.57 1.67
CA PHE A 417 -22.38 -21.17 1.06
C PHE A 417 -23.22 -20.11 0.32
N LEU A 418 -23.42 -18.94 0.92
CA LEU A 418 -24.10 -17.80 0.29
C LEU A 418 -23.34 -17.33 -0.96
N ILE A 419 -22.02 -17.19 -0.90
CA ILE A 419 -21.18 -16.86 -2.07
C ILE A 419 -21.40 -17.85 -3.22
N LYS A 420 -21.45 -19.16 -2.93
CA LYS A 420 -21.74 -20.20 -3.93
C LYS A 420 -23.14 -20.06 -4.53
N GLN A 421 -24.14 -19.70 -3.72
CA GLN A 421 -25.49 -19.41 -4.20
C GLN A 421 -25.50 -18.21 -5.15
N ILE A 422 -24.85 -17.09 -4.76
CA ILE A 422 -24.76 -15.87 -5.57
C ILE A 422 -24.06 -16.15 -6.91
N ILE A 423 -22.97 -16.91 -6.92
CA ILE A 423 -22.31 -17.34 -8.15
C ILE A 423 -23.24 -18.19 -9.02
N SER A 424 -23.99 -19.10 -8.42
CA SER A 424 -24.95 -19.94 -9.15
C SER A 424 -26.04 -19.11 -9.81
N ILE A 425 -26.54 -18.07 -9.13
CA ILE A 425 -27.48 -17.09 -9.70
C ILE A 425 -26.86 -16.43 -10.93
N ALA A 426 -25.66 -15.86 -10.82
CA ALA A 426 -24.98 -15.19 -11.94
C ALA A 426 -24.74 -16.11 -13.14
N VAL A 427 -24.33 -17.37 -12.91
CA VAL A 427 -24.15 -18.35 -13.99
C VAL A 427 -25.48 -18.68 -14.64
N ASN A 428 -26.55 -18.89 -13.87
CA ASN A 428 -27.86 -19.21 -14.45
C ASN A 428 -28.43 -18.04 -15.26
N MET A 429 -28.16 -16.79 -14.87
CA MET A 429 -28.56 -15.60 -15.63
C MET A 429 -27.86 -15.51 -17.00
N ALA A 430 -26.57 -15.84 -17.08
CA ALA A 430 -25.76 -15.57 -18.28
C ALA A 430 -24.62 -16.57 -18.53
N PHE A 431 -24.92 -17.88 -18.49
CA PHE A 431 -23.92 -18.94 -18.70
C PHE A 431 -23.27 -18.94 -20.10
N HIS A 432 -23.90 -18.28 -21.08
CA HIS A 432 -23.34 -18.09 -22.43
C HIS A 432 -22.42 -16.86 -22.54
N ASP A 433 -22.39 -15.99 -21.54
CA ASP A 433 -21.50 -14.84 -21.53
C ASP A 433 -20.17 -15.21 -20.86
N PHE A 434 -19.15 -15.46 -21.68
CA PHE A 434 -17.80 -15.78 -21.21
C PHE A 434 -17.21 -14.72 -20.27
N THR A 435 -17.62 -13.46 -20.36
CA THR A 435 -17.11 -12.41 -19.46
C THR A 435 -17.64 -12.54 -18.05
N VAL A 436 -18.88 -13.01 -17.88
CA VAL A 436 -19.47 -13.33 -16.56
C VAL A 436 -18.70 -14.49 -15.95
N ILE A 437 -18.47 -15.55 -16.72
CA ILE A 437 -17.69 -16.72 -16.27
C ILE A 437 -16.26 -16.32 -15.91
N ARG A 438 -15.61 -15.50 -16.75
CA ARG A 438 -14.28 -14.98 -16.48
C ARG A 438 -14.25 -14.11 -15.22
N ALA A 439 -15.25 -13.26 -15.01
CA ALA A 439 -15.34 -12.43 -13.81
C ALA A 439 -15.47 -13.29 -12.55
N ILE A 440 -16.29 -14.36 -12.58
CA ILE A 440 -16.39 -15.34 -11.48
C ILE A 440 -15.04 -16.01 -11.23
N GLN A 441 -14.37 -16.50 -12.28
CA GLN A 441 -13.06 -17.13 -12.16
C GLN A 441 -12.02 -16.18 -11.54
N LYS A 442 -12.02 -14.91 -11.94
CA LYS A 442 -11.18 -13.87 -11.32
C LYS A 442 -11.52 -13.69 -9.85
N SER A 443 -12.81 -13.58 -9.48
CA SER A 443 -13.23 -13.44 -8.08
C SER A 443 -12.79 -14.63 -7.22
N ILE A 444 -12.89 -15.86 -7.73
CA ILE A 444 -12.41 -17.07 -7.05
C ILE A 444 -10.88 -17.03 -6.87
N ALA A 445 -10.14 -16.56 -7.88
CA ALA A 445 -8.68 -16.43 -7.79
C ALA A 445 -8.28 -15.39 -6.73
N ILE A 446 -8.96 -14.24 -6.69
CA ILE A 446 -8.80 -13.22 -5.66
C ILE A 446 -9.03 -13.81 -4.28
N PHE A 447 -10.15 -14.52 -4.10
CA PHE A 447 -10.51 -15.14 -2.84
C PHE A 447 -9.39 -16.08 -2.34
N ARG A 448 -8.90 -16.95 -3.21
CA ARG A 448 -7.80 -17.87 -2.89
C ARG A 448 -6.51 -17.13 -2.51
N GLU A 449 -6.21 -16.04 -3.22
CA GLU A 449 -5.03 -15.23 -2.92
C GLU A 449 -5.14 -14.54 -1.55
N LEU A 450 -6.31 -14.03 -1.20
CA LEU A 450 -6.58 -13.44 0.11
C LEU A 450 -6.50 -14.50 1.22
N VAL A 451 -7.13 -15.66 1.03
CA VAL A 451 -7.05 -16.79 1.98
C VAL A 451 -5.60 -17.22 2.19
N TYR A 452 -4.82 -17.38 1.12
CA TYR A 452 -3.39 -17.69 1.22
C TYR A 452 -2.62 -16.64 2.01
N THR A 453 -2.89 -15.35 1.75
CA THR A 453 -2.25 -14.24 2.46
C THR A 453 -2.61 -14.28 3.95
N CYS A 454 -3.86 -14.59 4.30
CA CYS A 454 -4.29 -14.76 5.70
C CYS A 454 -3.61 -15.94 6.39
N ILE A 455 -3.49 -17.09 5.72
CA ILE A 455 -2.78 -18.27 6.25
C ILE A 455 -1.31 -17.93 6.50
N GLU A 456 -0.66 -17.26 5.55
CA GLU A 456 0.74 -16.85 5.67
C GLU A 456 0.93 -15.89 6.84
N MET A 457 0.04 -14.91 7.00
CA MET A 457 0.05 -13.98 8.14
C MET A 457 -0.21 -14.69 9.47
N ASN A 458 -1.12 -15.66 9.51
CA ASN A 458 -1.36 -16.46 10.71
C ASN A 458 -0.19 -17.36 11.06
N LYS A 459 0.46 -17.99 10.07
CA LYS A 459 1.70 -18.76 10.27
C LYS A 459 2.83 -17.87 10.77
N ASN A 460 3.01 -16.69 10.18
CA ASN A 460 4.01 -15.73 10.64
C ASN A 460 3.69 -15.22 12.04
N THR A 461 2.41 -14.99 12.36
CA THR A 461 1.96 -14.61 13.70
C THR A 461 2.09 -15.76 14.68
N SER A 462 1.90 -17.03 14.29
CA SER A 462 2.11 -18.21 15.13
C SER A 462 3.59 -18.52 15.29
N HIS A 463 4.44 -18.26 14.30
CA HIS A 463 5.89 -18.30 14.42
C HIS A 463 6.38 -17.17 15.33
N LEU A 464 5.81 -15.95 15.20
CA LEU A 464 6.08 -14.82 16.08
C LEU A 464 5.50 -15.06 17.49
N LYS A 465 4.37 -15.76 17.64
CA LYS A 465 3.79 -16.15 18.94
C LYS A 465 4.53 -17.34 19.54
N ASN A 466 5.04 -18.29 18.77
CA ASN A 466 5.84 -19.40 19.31
C ASN A 466 7.24 -18.90 19.70
N THR A 467 7.84 -18.03 18.90
CA THR A 467 9.03 -17.28 19.32
C THR A 467 8.71 -16.29 20.44
N ASN A 468 7.53 -15.65 20.49
CA ASN A 468 7.13 -14.78 21.61
C ASN A 468 6.53 -15.53 22.80
N ILE A 469 6.25 -16.82 22.77
CA ILE A 469 5.82 -17.62 23.94
C ILE A 469 7.07 -18.25 24.54
N GLU A 470 8.00 -18.74 23.72
CA GLU A 470 9.36 -19.04 24.16
C GLU A 470 10.09 -17.76 24.62
N ASN A 471 9.84 -16.59 23.99
CA ASN A 471 10.37 -15.31 24.44
C ASN A 471 9.50 -14.62 25.48
N HIS A 472 8.19 -14.85 25.68
CA HIS A 472 7.44 -14.21 26.78
C HIS A 472 7.71 -14.88 28.12
N VAL A 473 7.95 -16.20 28.10
CA VAL A 473 8.43 -16.90 29.29
C VAL A 473 9.87 -16.43 29.60
N LYS A 474 10.72 -16.28 28.57
CA LYS A 474 12.09 -15.74 28.74
C LYS A 474 12.14 -14.23 29.02
N ASP A 475 11.23 -13.40 28.50
CA ASP A 475 11.24 -11.93 28.62
C ASP A 475 10.63 -11.51 29.95
N LYS A 476 9.63 -12.25 30.49
CA LYS A 476 9.23 -12.07 31.89
C LYS A 476 10.38 -12.45 32.83
N GLU A 477 11.11 -13.54 32.57
CA GLU A 477 12.28 -13.90 33.37
C GLU A 477 13.44 -12.92 33.22
N VAL A 478 13.68 -12.36 32.03
CA VAL A 478 14.72 -11.35 31.78
C VAL A 478 14.36 -10.01 32.43
N ASP A 479 13.11 -9.56 32.35
CA ASP A 479 12.64 -8.35 33.04
C ASP A 479 12.67 -8.53 34.57
N LEU A 480 12.36 -9.73 35.09
CA LEU A 480 12.50 -10.06 36.51
C LEU A 480 13.97 -10.14 36.94
N LEU A 481 14.85 -10.71 36.11
CA LEU A 481 16.28 -10.77 36.38
C LEU A 481 16.89 -9.37 36.41
N GLU A 482 16.52 -8.49 35.49
CA GLU A 482 17.03 -7.12 35.48
C GLU A 482 16.63 -6.37 36.76
N ASN A 483 15.38 -6.55 37.22
CA ASN A 483 14.93 -6.00 38.50
C ASN A 483 15.72 -6.56 39.70
N ASP A 484 15.98 -7.87 39.74
CA ASP A 484 16.79 -8.48 40.81
C ASP A 484 18.24 -7.99 40.77
N LEU A 485 18.83 -7.83 39.58
CA LEU A 485 20.17 -7.28 39.40
C LEU A 485 20.27 -5.82 39.85
N ILE A 486 19.24 -5.00 39.58
CA ILE A 486 19.13 -3.63 40.11
C ILE A 486 19.08 -3.64 41.64
N LEU A 487 18.29 -4.52 42.25
CA LEU A 487 18.23 -4.65 43.72
C LEU A 487 19.57 -5.08 44.33
N ILE A 488 20.32 -5.95 43.66
CA ILE A 488 21.68 -6.34 44.08
C ILE A 488 22.64 -5.16 43.97
N MET A 489 22.58 -4.38 42.89
CA MET A 489 23.36 -3.16 42.73
C MET A 489 23.06 -2.15 43.85
N GLU A 490 21.79 -1.92 44.18
CA GLU A 490 21.38 -1.01 45.27
C GLU A 490 21.88 -1.49 46.65
N LYS A 491 21.89 -2.82 46.90
CA LYS A 491 22.47 -3.38 48.13
C LYS A 491 23.99 -3.21 48.16
N TYR A 492 24.66 -3.40 47.02
CA TYR A 492 26.10 -3.20 46.89
C TYR A 492 26.50 -1.74 47.15
N GLU A 493 25.73 -0.77 46.64
CA GLU A 493 25.94 0.66 46.95
C GLU A 493 25.81 0.97 48.45
N LYS A 494 25.05 0.15 49.19
CA LYS A 494 24.90 0.21 50.66
C LYS A 494 25.97 -0.61 51.42
N GLY A 495 26.93 -1.22 50.72
CA GLY A 495 28.05 -1.97 51.30
C GLY A 495 27.86 -3.49 51.41
N SER A 496 26.87 -4.08 50.72
CA SER A 496 26.70 -5.55 50.68
C SER A 496 27.75 -6.25 49.81
N LYS A 497 27.95 -7.56 50.02
CA LYS A 497 28.82 -8.41 49.18
C LYS A 497 28.00 -9.04 48.04
N PRO A 498 28.14 -8.56 46.78
CA PRO A 498 27.20 -8.89 45.72
C PRO A 498 27.36 -10.31 45.17
N VAL A 499 28.51 -10.97 45.36
CA VAL A 499 28.74 -12.33 44.85
C VAL A 499 27.78 -13.34 45.46
N ILE A 500 27.50 -13.26 46.76
CA ILE A 500 26.57 -14.18 47.43
C ILE A 500 25.14 -13.95 46.93
N ASP A 501 24.74 -12.68 46.82
CA ASP A 501 23.42 -12.33 46.29
C ASP A 501 23.23 -12.82 44.84
N LEU A 502 24.27 -12.70 43.99
CA LEU A 502 24.26 -13.22 42.62
C LEU A 502 24.21 -14.75 42.56
N ILE A 503 24.94 -15.46 43.44
CA ILE A 503 24.91 -16.93 43.50
C ILE A 503 23.50 -17.41 43.87
N ASN A 504 22.81 -16.75 44.80
CA ASN A 504 21.45 -17.10 45.19
C ASN A 504 20.44 -16.98 44.03
N LEU A 505 20.73 -16.17 43.00
CA LEU A 505 19.89 -16.08 41.81
C LEU A 505 19.95 -17.34 40.93
N PHE A 506 20.97 -18.20 41.09
CA PHE A 506 21.07 -19.45 40.31
C PHE A 506 20.00 -20.48 40.63
N GLU A 507 19.37 -20.40 41.82
CA GLU A 507 18.22 -21.24 42.17
C GLU A 507 16.93 -20.74 41.51
N LYS A 508 16.88 -19.46 41.11
CA LYS A 508 15.71 -18.79 40.56
C LYS A 508 15.69 -18.74 39.03
N TYR A 509 16.85 -18.76 38.38
CA TYR A 509 16.97 -18.57 36.93
C TYR A 509 17.80 -19.65 36.24
N ASP A 510 17.33 -20.12 35.08
CA ASP A 510 18.02 -21.10 34.23
C ASP A 510 18.48 -20.51 32.87
N GLY A 511 18.99 -21.38 31.98
CA GLY A 511 19.30 -21.04 30.59
C GLY A 511 20.18 -19.78 30.42
N ASN A 512 19.78 -18.88 29.51
CA ASN A 512 20.53 -17.65 29.21
C ASN A 512 20.61 -16.68 30.39
N CYS A 513 19.62 -16.66 31.27
CA CYS A 513 19.59 -15.83 32.48
C CYS A 513 20.67 -16.28 33.47
N ARG A 514 20.82 -17.60 33.66
CA ARG A 514 21.92 -18.20 34.42
C ARG A 514 23.29 -17.74 33.91
N TRP A 515 23.47 -17.71 32.59
CA TRP A 515 24.74 -17.29 31.99
C TRP A 515 25.02 -15.79 32.15
N LYS A 516 23.99 -14.94 32.07
CA LYS A 516 24.11 -13.51 32.39
C LYS A 516 24.55 -13.30 33.85
N ILE A 517 23.96 -14.02 34.80
CA ILE A 517 24.36 -13.96 36.22
C ILE A 517 25.84 -14.34 36.37
N MET A 518 26.26 -15.46 35.76
CA MET A 518 27.65 -15.92 35.82
C MET A 518 28.63 -14.90 35.21
N ALA A 519 28.26 -14.24 34.11
CA ALA A 519 29.06 -13.16 33.52
C ALA A 519 29.18 -11.93 34.44
N GLN A 520 28.12 -11.59 35.19
CA GLN A 520 28.19 -10.55 36.22
C GLN A 520 29.18 -10.92 37.33
N ILE A 521 29.11 -12.16 37.85
CA ILE A 521 30.04 -12.64 38.89
C ILE A 521 31.48 -12.60 38.38
N CYS A 522 31.74 -13.15 37.19
CA CYS A 522 33.07 -13.16 36.57
C CYS A 522 33.62 -11.73 36.41
N SER A 523 32.84 -10.82 35.83
CA SER A 523 33.28 -9.43 35.66
C SER A 523 33.54 -8.73 36.99
N TYR A 524 32.72 -8.99 38.02
CA TYR A 524 32.90 -8.41 39.35
C TYR A 524 34.17 -8.92 40.03
N SER A 525 34.42 -10.24 39.99
CA SER A 525 35.62 -10.89 40.53
C SER A 525 36.91 -10.41 39.86
N ILE A 526 36.84 -9.92 38.63
CA ILE A 526 38.02 -9.40 37.92
C ILE A 526 38.16 -7.88 38.10
N LEU A 527 37.08 -7.11 38.02
CA LEU A 527 37.13 -5.64 38.00
C LEU A 527 37.36 -5.00 39.37
N PHE A 528 36.80 -5.53 40.45
CA PHE A 528 36.84 -4.82 41.74
C PHE A 528 37.92 -5.39 42.66
N LYS A 529 38.69 -4.50 43.33
CA LYS A 529 39.82 -4.89 44.19
C LYS A 529 39.37 -5.64 45.45
N GLU A 530 38.17 -5.33 45.96
CA GLU A 530 37.59 -5.97 47.15
C GLU A 530 37.21 -7.43 46.92
N SER A 531 37.14 -7.86 45.66
CA SER A 531 36.79 -9.20 45.19
C SER A 531 37.83 -9.79 44.23
N SER A 532 38.99 -9.12 44.04
CA SER A 532 39.93 -9.49 42.98
C SER A 532 40.59 -10.82 43.26
N ASN A 533 39.98 -11.88 42.75
CA ASN A 533 40.51 -13.23 42.74
C ASN A 533 40.54 -13.67 41.28
N LEU A 534 41.70 -13.48 40.64
CA LEU A 534 41.89 -13.83 39.23
C LEU A 534 41.58 -15.30 38.98
N LEU A 535 41.93 -16.19 39.91
CA LEU A 535 41.64 -17.62 39.80
C LEU A 535 40.13 -17.86 39.71
N ALA A 536 39.37 -17.31 40.67
CA ALA A 536 37.91 -17.44 40.68
C ALA A 536 37.25 -16.80 39.44
N GLY A 537 37.74 -15.64 38.99
CA GLY A 537 37.24 -14.98 37.78
C GLY A 537 37.51 -15.80 36.51
N VAL A 538 38.68 -16.44 36.42
CA VAL A 538 39.05 -17.32 35.31
C VAL A 538 38.24 -18.62 35.35
N GLU A 539 38.07 -19.25 36.51
CA GLU A 539 37.25 -20.46 36.66
C GLU A 539 35.80 -20.21 36.24
N GLN A 540 35.19 -19.11 36.71
CA GLN A 540 33.83 -18.71 36.32
C GLN A 540 33.73 -18.42 34.81
N PHE A 541 34.76 -17.80 34.23
CA PHE A 541 34.81 -17.58 32.79
C PHE A 541 34.91 -18.91 32.03
N MET A 542 35.73 -19.86 32.49
CA MET A 542 35.84 -21.17 31.87
C MET A 542 34.52 -21.95 31.94
N MET A 543 33.74 -21.79 33.01
CA MET A 543 32.38 -22.34 33.09
C MET A 543 31.45 -21.76 32.02
N LEU A 544 31.55 -20.46 31.70
CA LEU A 544 30.81 -19.84 30.58
C LEU A 544 31.24 -20.40 29.23
N MET A 545 32.55 -20.68 29.08
CA MET A 545 33.15 -21.12 27.81
C MET A 545 32.93 -22.59 27.47
N ASN A 546 32.59 -23.42 28.47
CA ASN A 546 32.26 -24.84 28.25
C ASN A 546 31.00 -25.02 27.39
N GLU A 547 30.12 -24.01 27.36
CA GLU A 547 28.92 -23.99 26.53
C GLU A 547 29.20 -23.27 25.19
N LYS A 548 29.30 -24.05 24.10
CA LYS A 548 29.71 -23.54 22.77
C LYS A 548 28.82 -22.42 22.23
N SER A 549 27.56 -22.37 22.67
CA SER A 549 26.59 -21.34 22.24
C SER A 549 26.85 -19.96 22.85
N ILE A 550 27.65 -19.84 23.94
CA ILE A 550 27.86 -18.59 24.68
C ILE A 550 29.12 -17.85 24.25
N ALA A 551 30.17 -18.57 23.84
CA ALA A 551 31.51 -18.02 23.54
C ALA A 551 31.49 -16.75 22.66
N ASN A 552 30.57 -16.69 21.69
CA ASN A 552 30.41 -15.56 20.75
C ASN A 552 29.13 -14.74 20.97
N SER A 553 28.45 -14.92 22.10
CA SER A 553 27.21 -14.23 22.43
C SER A 553 27.44 -12.77 22.86
N ASP A 554 26.37 -11.98 22.88
CA ASP A 554 26.39 -10.61 23.39
C ASP A 554 26.73 -10.55 24.89
N ILE A 555 26.50 -11.64 25.65
CA ILE A 555 26.87 -11.73 27.08
C ILE A 555 28.38 -11.58 27.28
N ILE A 556 29.19 -12.09 26.34
CA ILE A 556 30.65 -12.02 26.40
C ILE A 556 31.18 -10.84 25.60
N THR A 557 30.72 -10.67 24.36
CA THR A 557 31.30 -9.70 23.41
C THR A 557 30.83 -8.26 23.65
N LYS A 558 29.63 -8.08 24.23
CA LYS A 558 29.04 -6.79 24.57
C LYS A 558 28.61 -6.75 26.04
N HIS A 559 29.46 -7.28 26.92
CA HIS A 559 29.18 -7.34 28.35
C HIS A 559 29.03 -5.94 28.96
N ARG A 560 28.04 -5.82 29.85
CA ARG A 560 27.83 -4.64 30.71
C ARG A 560 27.79 -5.11 32.16
N SER A 561 28.74 -4.64 32.96
CA SER A 561 28.74 -4.94 34.39
C SER A 561 27.80 -3.99 35.12
N ILE A 562 26.86 -4.53 35.91
CA ILE A 562 25.93 -3.72 36.72
C ILE A 562 26.62 -2.90 37.81
N PHE A 563 27.88 -3.22 38.13
CA PHE A 563 28.65 -2.58 39.19
C PHE A 563 29.53 -1.42 38.67
N VAL A 564 29.55 -1.18 37.36
CA VAL A 564 30.27 -0.04 36.75
C VAL A 564 29.38 1.19 36.73
N LYS A 565 29.84 2.31 37.31
CA LYS A 565 29.05 3.55 37.45
C LYS A 565 28.54 4.11 36.13
N ASP A 566 29.29 3.91 35.05
CA ASP A 566 28.87 4.31 33.71
C ASP A 566 28.18 3.15 32.99
N GLN A 567 26.85 3.12 33.07
CA GLN A 567 26.01 2.07 32.47
C GLN A 567 26.04 2.04 30.94
N SER A 568 26.65 3.04 30.29
CA SER A 568 26.87 3.05 28.84
C SER A 568 28.12 2.28 28.41
N LYS A 569 29.01 1.92 29.35
CA LYS A 569 30.24 1.19 29.04
C LYS A 569 29.97 -0.27 28.73
N VAL A 570 30.37 -0.65 27.52
CA VAL A 570 30.31 -2.01 27.00
C VAL A 570 31.74 -2.47 26.76
N PHE A 571 32.08 -3.67 27.19
CA PHE A 571 33.41 -4.25 26.95
C PHE A 571 33.32 -5.75 26.66
N ASN A 572 34.36 -6.29 26.03
CA ASN A 572 34.48 -7.72 25.79
C ASN A 572 35.06 -8.41 27.03
N LEU A 573 34.27 -9.28 27.67
CA LEU A 573 34.66 -9.98 28.89
C LEU A 573 35.83 -10.95 28.66
N ALA A 574 35.89 -11.61 27.50
CA ALA A 574 36.98 -12.49 27.14
C ALA A 574 38.30 -11.70 26.99
N GLU A 575 38.25 -10.51 26.38
CA GLU A 575 39.43 -9.63 26.28
C GLU A 575 39.91 -9.17 27.66
N LEU A 576 38.99 -8.89 28.59
CA LEU A 576 39.32 -8.51 29.97
C LEU A 576 40.04 -9.64 30.68
N VAL A 577 39.48 -10.86 30.65
CA VAL A 577 40.06 -12.04 31.29
C VAL A 577 41.45 -12.34 30.72
N CYS A 578 41.58 -12.37 29.38
CA CYS A 578 42.87 -12.59 28.73
C CYS A 578 43.91 -11.50 29.08
N ASN A 579 43.49 -10.24 29.17
CA ASN A 579 44.38 -9.15 29.51
C ASN A 579 44.89 -9.27 30.96
N GLU A 580 44.01 -9.61 31.90
CA GLU A 580 44.38 -9.78 33.31
C GLU A 580 45.26 -11.03 33.54
N ILE A 581 45.00 -12.14 32.85
CA ILE A 581 45.91 -13.30 32.85
C ILE A 581 47.30 -12.89 32.37
N LYS A 582 47.38 -12.20 31.21
CA LYS A 582 48.67 -11.76 30.66
C LYS A 582 49.37 -10.78 31.60
N LEU A 583 48.64 -9.88 32.25
CA LEU A 583 49.19 -8.95 33.25
C LEU A 583 49.74 -9.68 34.46
N ALA A 584 49.02 -10.67 34.99
CA ALA A 584 49.46 -11.46 36.14
C ALA A 584 50.76 -12.22 35.86
N ILE A 585 50.87 -12.81 34.66
CA ILE A 585 52.10 -13.48 34.18
C ILE A 585 53.23 -12.47 34.02
N THR A 586 52.97 -11.33 33.34
CA THR A 586 54.01 -10.33 33.03
C THR A 586 54.54 -9.63 34.28
N LEU A 587 53.69 -9.42 35.29
CA LEU A 587 54.03 -8.73 36.53
C LEU A 587 54.51 -9.68 37.65
N GLY A 588 54.67 -10.98 37.37
CA GLY A 588 55.13 -11.96 38.35
C GLY A 588 54.21 -12.12 39.56
N ARG A 589 52.89 -11.92 39.37
CA ARG A 589 51.89 -11.97 40.46
C ARG A 589 51.31 -13.36 40.71
N ILE A 590 51.94 -14.39 40.16
CA ILE A 590 51.51 -15.79 40.28
C ILE A 590 52.47 -16.49 41.24
N GLU A 591 51.93 -17.20 42.21
CA GLU A 591 52.69 -17.68 43.37
C GLU A 591 53.59 -18.87 43.02
N ASN A 592 53.16 -19.74 42.10
CA ASN A 592 53.86 -20.99 41.76
C ASN A 592 53.88 -21.30 40.25
N GLN A 593 54.82 -22.15 39.82
CA GLN A 593 55.00 -22.55 38.42
C GLN A 593 53.78 -23.28 37.84
N ASP A 594 53.13 -24.15 38.63
CA ASP A 594 51.93 -24.89 38.23
C ASP A 594 50.74 -23.97 37.93
N GLN A 595 50.58 -22.88 38.69
CA GLN A 595 49.55 -21.87 38.42
C GLN A 595 49.85 -21.11 37.13
N THR A 596 51.13 -20.87 36.83
CA THR A 596 51.53 -20.20 35.59
C THR A 596 51.18 -21.05 34.38
N GLU A 597 51.43 -22.35 34.44
CA GLU A 597 51.07 -23.31 33.39
C GLU A 597 49.54 -23.42 33.23
N PHE A 598 48.80 -23.47 34.34
CA PHE A 598 47.33 -23.43 34.33
C PHE A 598 46.80 -22.21 33.59
N TYR A 599 47.28 -21.00 33.91
CA TYR A 599 46.82 -19.77 33.26
C TYR A 599 47.21 -19.69 31.78
N LEU A 600 48.35 -20.23 31.37
CA LEU A 600 48.75 -20.31 29.96
C LEU A 600 47.85 -21.27 29.16
N ASP A 601 47.49 -22.41 29.75
CA ASP A 601 46.54 -23.36 29.16
C ASP A 601 45.15 -22.73 29.01
N GLN A 602 44.63 -22.08 30.08
CA GLN A 602 43.34 -21.37 30.00
C GLN A 602 43.38 -20.23 28.99
N LEU A 603 44.47 -19.44 28.93
CA LEU A 603 44.61 -18.35 27.97
C LEU A 603 44.53 -18.86 26.52
N THR A 604 45.19 -19.97 26.22
CA THR A 604 45.18 -20.59 24.89
C THR A 604 43.78 -21.06 24.53
N LYS A 605 43.08 -21.73 25.45
CA LYS A 605 41.69 -22.18 25.27
C LYS A 605 40.73 -21.02 25.03
N ILE A 606 40.81 -19.95 25.82
CA ILE A 606 39.93 -18.78 25.65
C ILE A 606 40.18 -18.11 24.30
N MET A 607 41.45 -17.92 23.92
CA MET A 607 41.78 -17.29 22.65
C MET A 607 41.28 -18.08 21.43
N ASP A 608 41.34 -19.41 21.48
CA ASP A 608 40.84 -20.29 20.43
C ASP A 608 39.31 -20.25 20.34
N VAL A 609 38.61 -20.50 21.46
CA VAL A 609 37.15 -20.60 21.47
C VAL A 609 36.45 -19.26 21.20
N CYS A 610 37.00 -18.14 21.69
CA CYS A 610 36.49 -16.79 21.43
C CYS A 610 37.06 -16.13 20.15
N GLN A 611 37.91 -16.84 19.40
CA GLN A 611 38.55 -16.33 18.16
C GLN A 611 39.25 -14.96 18.34
N LEU A 612 39.90 -14.74 19.48
CA LEU A 612 40.51 -13.45 19.81
C LEU A 612 41.84 -13.26 19.09
N LYS A 613 42.02 -12.07 18.49
CA LYS A 613 43.31 -11.67 17.90
C LYS A 613 44.34 -11.38 19.00
N PRO A 614 45.61 -11.79 18.83
CA PRO A 614 46.65 -11.48 19.81
C PRO A 614 46.89 -9.97 19.88
N LYS A 615 46.45 -9.36 20.99
CA LYS A 615 46.71 -7.95 21.35
C LYS A 615 47.83 -7.87 22.40
N LYS A 616 48.58 -6.74 22.37
CA LYS A 616 49.53 -6.39 23.44
C LYS A 616 48.78 -6.17 24.75
N VAL A 617 49.44 -6.48 25.86
CA VAL A 617 48.89 -6.29 27.21
C VAL A 617 48.60 -4.81 27.46
N ASN A 618 47.40 -4.48 27.94
CA ASN A 618 46.98 -3.13 28.28
C ASN A 618 46.82 -2.99 29.81
N PRO A 619 47.79 -2.40 30.54
CA PRO A 619 47.71 -2.21 31.99
C PRO A 619 46.57 -1.29 32.45
N SER A 620 46.07 -0.40 31.58
CA SER A 620 44.99 0.53 31.93
C SER A 620 43.60 -0.02 31.66
N PHE A 621 43.45 -1.19 31.03
CA PHE A 621 42.16 -1.68 30.54
C PHE A 621 41.08 -1.80 31.64
N LYS A 622 41.45 -2.35 32.80
CA LYS A 622 40.58 -2.44 33.98
C LYS A 622 40.16 -1.06 34.51
N PHE A 623 41.06 -0.09 34.51
CA PHE A 623 40.79 1.28 34.95
C PHE A 623 39.93 2.06 33.94
N GLU A 624 40.15 1.85 32.65
CA GLU A 624 39.32 2.39 31.56
C GLU A 624 37.86 1.94 31.71
N ILE A 625 37.63 0.67 32.06
CA ILE A 625 36.28 0.14 32.29
C ILE A 625 35.65 0.79 33.53
N ILE A 626 36.34 0.81 34.68
CA ILE A 626 35.77 1.29 35.95
C ILE A 626 35.66 2.83 36.02
N GLY A 627 36.41 3.56 35.19
CA GLY A 627 36.37 5.03 35.13
C GLY A 627 37.18 5.73 36.22
N CYS A 628 38.18 5.06 36.81
CA CYS A 628 39.08 5.66 37.80
C CYS A 628 40.33 6.24 37.11
N ASN A 629 40.60 7.54 37.33
CA ASN A 629 41.85 8.19 36.92
C ASN A 629 43.04 7.63 37.72
N GLU A 630 44.18 7.40 37.05
CA GLU A 630 45.40 6.74 37.58
C GLU A 630 46.13 7.40 38.78
N LYS A 631 45.54 8.40 39.45
CA LYS A 631 46.27 9.27 40.37
C LYS A 631 46.45 8.77 41.82
N GLU A 632 45.97 7.58 42.19
CA GLU A 632 45.99 7.17 43.61
C GLU A 632 46.76 5.88 43.94
N ASN A 633 47.49 5.23 43.02
CA ASN A 633 48.31 4.05 43.40
C ASN A 633 49.66 3.86 42.67
N GLN A 634 50.17 4.85 41.93
CA GLN A 634 51.53 4.80 41.37
C GLN A 634 52.66 4.93 42.41
N ASN A 635 52.34 5.12 43.70
CA ASN A 635 53.35 5.30 44.76
C ASN A 635 53.88 3.99 45.39
N HIS A 636 53.38 2.82 45.00
CA HIS A 636 53.83 1.55 45.59
C HIS A 636 54.51 0.57 44.61
N VAL A 637 54.44 0.78 43.30
CA VAL A 637 55.09 -0.09 42.28
C VAL A 637 56.36 0.55 41.69
N SER A 638 56.50 1.87 41.75
CA SER A 638 57.71 2.59 41.30
C SER A 638 58.90 2.50 42.27
N LYS A 639 58.72 1.98 43.49
CA LYS A 639 59.79 1.86 44.49
C LYS A 639 60.47 0.48 44.56
N GLN A 640 60.10 -0.47 43.71
CA GLN A 640 60.71 -1.81 43.70
C GLN A 640 61.49 -2.13 42.43
N ASN A 641 61.28 -1.38 41.34
CA ASN A 641 62.00 -1.59 40.07
C ASN A 641 63.27 -0.72 39.91
N ASP A 642 63.42 0.33 40.72
CA ASP A 642 64.60 1.21 40.68
C ASP A 642 65.80 0.68 41.49
N ALA A 643 65.66 -0.48 42.17
CA ALA A 643 66.71 -1.08 42.98
C ALA A 643 67.47 -2.24 42.30
N VAL A 644 67.07 -2.69 41.09
CA VAL A 644 67.64 -3.90 40.47
C VAL A 644 68.36 -3.65 39.13
N ASN A 645 68.12 -2.55 38.41
CA ASN A 645 68.75 -2.32 37.09
C ASN A 645 69.76 -1.15 37.03
N GLN A 646 70.24 -0.65 38.17
CA GLN A 646 71.53 0.06 38.23
C GLN A 646 72.66 -0.93 38.52
N GLN A 647 72.87 -1.88 37.61
CA GLN A 647 74.16 -2.56 37.48
C GLN A 647 74.22 -3.22 36.09
N ASN A 648 75.27 -2.86 35.34
CA ASN A 648 75.73 -3.46 34.08
C ASN A 648 75.13 -2.89 32.79
N ASP A 649 75.43 -1.61 32.54
CA ASP A 649 76.56 -1.22 31.70
C ASP A 649 77.09 -2.19 30.62
N LEU A 650 77.51 -1.56 29.51
CA LEU A 650 78.52 -1.98 28.52
C LEU A 650 78.10 -2.81 27.28
N GLN A 651 78.33 -2.11 26.15
CA GLN A 651 78.90 -2.58 24.88
C GLN A 651 77.99 -2.84 23.66
N ASP A 652 78.17 -1.90 22.72
CA ASP A 652 78.54 -2.13 21.32
C ASP A 652 77.52 -2.21 20.18
N THR A 653 77.39 -1.04 19.52
CA THR A 653 77.77 -0.70 18.14
C THR A 653 77.32 -1.52 16.89
N LYS A 654 76.99 -0.69 15.87
CA LYS A 654 77.04 -0.85 14.38
C LYS A 654 75.78 -1.42 13.69
N GLN A 655 75.00 -0.56 13.02
CA GLN A 655 75.12 -0.07 11.63
C GLN A 655 74.88 -1.15 10.55
N ILE A 656 73.98 -0.87 9.59
CA ILE A 656 74.24 -0.77 8.14
C ILE A 656 72.94 -0.31 7.40
N VAL A 657 72.90 0.93 6.91
CA VAL A 657 72.93 1.43 5.49
C VAL A 657 71.56 1.38 4.78
N LEU A 658 70.84 2.51 4.58
CA LEU A 658 70.94 3.56 3.55
C LEU A 658 70.57 3.14 2.10
N LYS A 659 69.49 3.71 1.55
CA LYS A 659 69.56 4.64 0.40
C LYS A 659 68.24 5.39 0.13
N ASN A 660 68.39 6.71 0.03
CA ASN A 660 67.40 7.73 -0.27
C ASN A 660 67.15 7.86 -1.78
N SER A 661 66.00 8.40 -2.19
CA SER A 661 65.92 9.74 -2.82
C SER A 661 64.45 10.09 -3.15
N THR A 662 63.82 11.06 -2.47
CA THR A 662 63.71 12.51 -2.79
C THR A 662 63.11 12.80 -4.16
N LYS A 663 61.99 13.52 -4.28
CA LYS A 663 61.81 14.97 -4.00
C LYS A 663 60.31 15.29 -3.81
N GLN A 664 59.91 15.95 -2.72
CA GLN A 664 59.82 17.43 -2.53
C GLN A 664 58.72 18.08 -3.39
N ARG A 665 57.87 19.00 -2.92
CA ARG A 665 58.01 20.04 -1.86
C ARG A 665 56.59 20.61 -1.60
N ARG A 666 56.15 20.78 -0.34
CA ARG A 666 56.14 22.03 0.49
C ARG A 666 55.08 23.07 0.05
N SER A 667 54.42 23.83 0.93
CA SER A 667 54.50 23.98 2.40
C SER A 667 53.39 24.92 2.91
N LYS A 668 52.97 24.67 4.16
CA LYS A 668 52.83 25.59 5.32
C LYS A 668 52.12 26.95 5.13
N TYR A 669 51.22 27.30 6.05
CA TYR A 669 51.58 28.07 7.25
C TYR A 669 50.46 28.08 8.30
N THR A 670 50.89 28.22 9.55
CA THR A 670 50.21 28.29 10.85
C THR A 670 49.71 29.70 11.20
N SER A 671 48.69 29.84 12.06
CA SER A 671 48.82 30.28 13.47
C SER A 671 47.50 30.74 14.12
N ASN A 672 47.53 30.79 15.46
CA ASN A 672 46.47 31.03 16.45
C ASN A 672 45.80 32.43 16.43
N ASN A 673 44.59 32.55 17.00
CA ASN A 673 44.36 33.23 18.29
C ASN A 673 42.87 33.31 18.73
N HIS A 674 42.65 32.86 19.97
CA HIS A 674 41.91 33.48 21.09
C HIS A 674 40.53 34.18 20.96
N HIS A 675 39.62 33.70 21.83
CA HIS A 675 38.87 34.44 22.89
C HIS A 675 37.36 34.82 22.72
N VAL A 676 36.57 34.25 23.67
CA VAL A 676 35.55 34.88 24.56
C VAL A 676 34.04 34.58 24.34
N ARG A 677 33.55 33.79 25.32
CA ARG A 677 32.28 33.80 26.11
C ARG A 677 30.89 34.01 25.44
N ALA A 678 30.09 32.93 25.58
CA ALA A 678 28.69 32.76 26.07
C ALA A 678 27.85 34.01 26.47
N PRO A 679 26.48 33.99 26.54
CA PRO A 679 25.63 32.82 26.90
C PRO A 679 24.18 32.69 26.33
N LYS A 680 23.64 31.48 26.58
CA LYS A 680 22.26 30.99 26.77
C LYS A 680 21.05 31.96 26.68
N SER A 681 19.96 31.51 26.02
CA SER A 681 18.59 31.64 26.56
C SER A 681 17.63 30.54 26.05
N LYS A 682 16.63 30.21 26.91
CA LYS A 682 15.65 29.11 26.86
C LYS A 682 14.43 29.41 25.97
N PRO A 683 13.60 28.41 25.60
CA PRO A 683 12.42 28.56 24.75
C PRO A 683 11.17 29.00 25.53
N ARG A 684 10.24 29.71 24.87
CA ARG A 684 8.93 30.11 25.41
C ARG A 684 7.80 29.46 24.62
N ARG A 685 6.99 28.65 25.31
CA ARG A 685 5.63 28.23 24.94
C ARG A 685 4.66 29.42 24.95
N ARG A 686 3.58 29.33 24.16
CA ARG A 686 2.18 29.82 24.33
C ARG A 686 1.54 29.96 22.93
N HIS A 687 0.23 29.88 22.68
CA HIS A 687 -0.95 29.23 23.28
C HIS A 687 -2.01 29.29 22.17
N HIS A 688 -2.95 28.33 22.14
CA HIS A 688 -4.18 28.40 21.36
C HIS A 688 -5.02 29.66 21.64
N ARG A 689 -5.73 30.14 20.61
CA ARG A 689 -7.11 30.62 20.74
C ARG A 689 -7.89 30.41 19.45
N TYR A 690 -9.12 29.95 19.64
CA TYR A 690 -10.22 29.91 18.69
C TYR A 690 -10.65 31.31 18.28
N ASP A 691 -11.13 31.44 17.04
CA ASP A 691 -12.50 31.87 16.70
C ASP A 691 -12.95 31.07 15.47
#